data_AF-A0A4D9DPB6-F1
#
_entry.id   AF-A0A4D9DPB6-F1
#
_cell.length_a   1.000
_cell.length_b   1.000
_cell.length_c   1.000
_cell.angle_alpha   90.00
_cell.angle_beta   90.00
_cell.angle_gamma   90.00
#
_symmetry.space_group_name_H-M   'P 1'
#
loop_
_entity.id
_entity.type
_entity.pdbx_description
1 polymer ?
#
loop_
_entity_poly.entity_id
_entity_poly.type
_entity_poly.pdbx_seq_one_letter_code
_entity_poly.pdbx_strand_id
1 'polypeptide(L)'
;MPQFLIKDQSLLSASLAQNQSYSTGVAPGLHWNSRATSRPPSVFPLVPCCTKTGNAPPDTSLACLVTGYLPSPVDIKWNSGKVTQGVKDFPEVTMSDGLHTRSSLLILPDRSRQGDTYQCDVTHQGTKQNMSKKFPQKWCDSTTPPQVHLLVPTCEDSSTESQLELLGEGGRQVTHPALGTELSMHNTSKCLACLRSSLDPTIYLTKPSYEDVIKNSGHVTCLVLGYDLAASRITWKVDGQVSSAAKTEPLKKNSNGTTSLVSSHPVSLAQWGQGTKFTCKVTTPCSGELTQDIPMSHTGISKKEPSVTISRAYHEDISGNRVSLTLICEASGFYPEEISISWLKNNSPELKSSYNNGPVSGSGIFSAYSVLKVEQSQGEGNYTCMVHQPAMEEPKSVVEKVTLGVSNCNRNPLEVSLLPPSLEDLYIAQNATMTCLVSGMETPGSLEVSWNRGSGGPLAVVSREPVLQEDGTYSATSILRVCVEEWQDGEEFTCTVKHQDIPSAIVKTIRKSHMVSLRAPSVYVSPPHAEELALRESATITCLASGFWPRDILVTWTQQDRPVPQEAYTNIGPVREVGKEELYFIYSKLNVLASEWQRGDTYACVVGHEGLPMTFIHRSMDKSSGKPTAVNVSVILSDTDVSCY
;
A
#
# COMPACT_ATOMS: atom_id res chain seq x y z
N MET A 1 -51.71 -5.72 -50.64
CA MET A 1 -52.58 -4.76 -49.92
C MET A 1 -51.98 -4.52 -48.53
N PRO A 2 -52.16 -3.30 -47.98
CA PRO A 2 -51.26 -2.58 -47.09
C PRO A 2 -51.38 -3.05 -45.61
N GLN A 3 -50.54 -2.69 -44.64
CA GLN A 3 -50.37 -1.36 -44.05
C GLN A 3 -49.19 -1.36 -43.06
N PHE A 4 -48.42 -0.29 -43.01
CA PHE A 4 -47.90 0.23 -41.75
C PHE A 4 -48.30 1.71 -41.66
N LEU A 5 -49.15 2.00 -40.67
CA LEU A 5 -49.57 3.33 -40.25
C LEU A 5 -48.92 3.63 -38.90
N ILE A 6 -48.51 4.89 -38.78
CA ILE A 6 -47.80 5.55 -37.69
C ILE A 6 -48.60 5.55 -36.38
N LYS A 7 -47.92 5.48 -35.22
CA LYS A 7 -48.33 6.20 -34.02
C LYS A 7 -47.15 6.55 -33.10
N ASP A 8 -47.28 7.75 -32.56
CA ASP A 8 -46.34 8.61 -31.85
C ASP A 8 -46.69 8.67 -30.34
N GLN A 9 -45.85 9.36 -29.56
CA GLN A 9 -46.01 9.91 -28.19
C GLN A 9 -45.39 9.20 -26.97
N SER A 10 -44.14 9.59 -26.67
CA SER A 10 -43.68 10.46 -25.56
C SER A 10 -44.36 10.51 -24.16
N LEU A 11 -43.48 10.55 -23.12
CA LEU A 11 -43.41 11.44 -21.93
C LEU A 11 -43.28 10.67 -20.59
N LEU A 12 -42.24 10.88 -19.78
CA LEU A 12 -42.07 11.84 -18.66
C LEU A 12 -40.70 11.49 -18.02
N SER A 13 -39.91 12.30 -17.31
CA SER A 13 -39.81 13.71 -16.91
C SER A 13 -38.58 13.81 -15.96
N ALA A 14 -37.75 14.85 -16.05
CA ALA A 14 -37.09 15.48 -14.88
C ALA A 14 -36.36 16.79 -15.26
N SER A 15 -36.66 17.83 -14.47
CA SER A 15 -36.18 19.23 -14.41
C SER A 15 -34.66 19.37 -14.19
N LEU A 16 -33.93 20.26 -14.87
CA LEU A 16 -33.76 21.73 -14.72
C LEU A 16 -33.05 22.21 -13.43
N ALA A 17 -31.83 22.74 -13.58
CA ALA A 17 -31.34 24.04 -13.06
C ALA A 17 -29.86 24.24 -13.47
N GLN A 18 -29.58 25.05 -14.50
CA GLN A 18 -28.97 26.40 -14.41
C GLN A 18 -27.46 26.45 -14.12
N ASN A 19 -26.66 26.89 -15.10
CA ASN A 19 -25.91 28.15 -14.91
C ASN A 19 -25.52 28.84 -16.23
N GLN A 20 -25.48 30.17 -16.14
CA GLN A 20 -25.42 31.16 -17.21
C GLN A 20 -24.04 31.38 -17.83
N SER A 21 -24.09 31.92 -19.05
CA SER A 21 -23.05 32.57 -19.86
C SER A 21 -22.37 33.78 -19.21
N TYR A 22 -21.09 34.06 -19.53
CA TYR A 22 -20.64 35.30 -20.19
C TYR A 22 -19.16 35.19 -20.66
N SER A 23 -18.88 35.77 -21.83
CA SER A 23 -17.59 35.83 -22.51
C SER A 23 -16.67 36.94 -21.97
N THR A 24 -15.35 36.78 -22.11
CA THR A 24 -14.44 37.74 -22.78
C THR A 24 -13.07 37.07 -22.94
N GLY A 25 -12.46 37.23 -24.12
CA GLY A 25 -11.15 36.64 -24.43
C GLY A 25 -10.02 37.67 -24.43
N VAL A 26 -8.79 37.19 -24.22
CA VAL A 26 -7.53 37.69 -24.78
C VAL A 26 -6.54 36.50 -24.81
N ALA A 27 -5.93 36.21 -25.96
CA ALA A 27 -4.76 35.32 -26.14
C ALA A 27 -3.47 36.20 -26.17
N PRO A 28 -2.20 35.73 -25.96
CA PRO A 28 -1.60 34.64 -26.77
C PRO A 28 -0.43 33.80 -26.14
N GLY A 29 -0.11 32.66 -26.78
CA GLY A 29 1.19 31.96 -26.75
C GLY A 29 1.38 30.95 -25.62
N LEU A 30 1.89 29.72 -25.77
CA LEU A 30 2.66 29.07 -26.83
C LEU A 30 2.43 27.54 -26.78
N HIS A 31 2.20 26.95 -27.96
CA HIS A 31 2.50 25.59 -28.44
C HIS A 31 2.37 24.37 -27.49
N TRP A 32 1.36 23.55 -27.80
CA TRP A 32 1.54 22.09 -27.93
C TRP A 32 1.08 21.67 -29.33
N ASN A 33 2.02 21.31 -30.19
CA ASN A 33 1.75 20.71 -31.50
C ASN A 33 1.26 19.26 -31.31
N SER A 34 -0.04 19.04 -31.18
CA SER A 34 -0.62 17.74 -31.49
C SER A 34 -0.78 17.64 -33.00
N ARG A 35 0.11 16.92 -33.67
CA ARG A 35 -0.05 16.52 -35.07
C ARG A 35 -1.42 15.83 -35.19
N ALA A 36 -2.37 16.42 -35.91
CA ALA A 36 -3.64 15.77 -36.20
C ALA A 36 -3.36 14.48 -36.97
N THR A 37 -3.73 13.33 -36.39
CA THR A 37 -3.50 12.00 -36.96
C THR A 37 -4.43 11.82 -38.16
N SER A 38 -4.00 12.25 -39.34
CA SER A 38 -4.79 12.08 -40.56
C SER A 38 -4.65 10.64 -41.08
N ARG A 39 -5.78 9.97 -41.33
CA ARG A 39 -5.84 8.61 -41.85
C ARG A 39 -6.49 8.63 -43.25
N PRO A 40 -5.83 8.10 -44.29
CA PRO A 40 -6.39 8.05 -45.63
C PRO A 40 -7.52 7.01 -45.73
N PRO A 41 -8.50 7.22 -46.64
CA PRO A 41 -9.62 6.30 -46.81
C PRO A 41 -9.23 4.96 -47.45
N SER A 42 -10.08 3.95 -47.24
CA SER A 42 -10.11 2.72 -48.03
C SER A 42 -11.31 2.75 -48.97
N VAL A 43 -11.11 2.45 -50.26
CA VAL A 43 -12.14 2.53 -51.30
C VAL A 43 -12.47 1.12 -51.83
N PHE A 44 -13.76 0.77 -51.79
CA PHE A 44 -14.29 -0.54 -52.17
C PHE A 44 -15.32 -0.40 -53.30
N PRO A 45 -15.06 -0.99 -54.50
CA PRO A 45 -16.05 -1.09 -55.56
C PRO A 45 -17.02 -2.25 -55.27
N LEU A 46 -18.32 -1.94 -55.19
CA LEU A 46 -19.40 -2.89 -54.92
C LEU A 46 -20.22 -3.12 -56.19
N VAL A 47 -20.36 -4.39 -56.57
CA VAL A 47 -21.09 -4.84 -57.77
C VAL A 47 -22.35 -5.61 -57.36
N PRO A 48 -23.42 -5.56 -58.15
CA PRO A 48 -24.67 -6.25 -57.84
C PRO A 48 -24.49 -7.77 -57.95
N CYS A 49 -25.26 -8.51 -57.17
CA CYS A 49 -25.24 -9.97 -57.19
C CYS A 49 -25.84 -10.50 -58.51
N CYS A 50 -25.17 -11.49 -59.13
CA CYS A 50 -25.63 -12.09 -60.38
C CYS A 50 -26.86 -12.98 -60.16
N THR A 51 -27.77 -13.01 -61.14
CA THR A 51 -28.92 -13.92 -61.14
C THR A 51 -28.48 -15.34 -61.54
N LYS A 52 -29.31 -16.35 -61.24
CA LYS A 52 -29.02 -17.79 -61.46
C LYS A 52 -28.56 -18.16 -62.88
N THR A 53 -28.83 -17.32 -63.88
CA THR A 53 -28.48 -17.54 -65.30
C THR A 53 -27.14 -16.93 -65.70
N GLY A 54 -26.38 -16.34 -64.77
CA GLY A 54 -25.09 -15.67 -65.05
C GLY A 54 -25.24 -14.27 -65.65
N ASN A 55 -26.47 -13.76 -65.77
CA ASN A 55 -26.76 -12.43 -66.31
C ASN A 55 -26.97 -11.40 -65.18
N ALA A 56 -26.55 -10.16 -65.44
CA ALA A 56 -26.81 -9.01 -64.58
C ALA A 56 -28.32 -8.65 -64.60
N PRO A 57 -28.92 -8.28 -63.46
CA PRO A 57 -30.31 -7.82 -63.42
C PRO A 57 -30.51 -6.53 -64.26
N PRO A 58 -31.73 -6.29 -64.79
CA PRO A 58 -32.01 -5.18 -65.72
C PRO A 58 -31.65 -3.80 -65.14
N ASP A 59 -31.90 -3.58 -63.85
CA ASP A 59 -31.45 -2.38 -63.13
C ASP A 59 -30.08 -2.60 -62.48
N THR A 60 -29.03 -2.62 -63.29
CA THR A 60 -27.66 -2.78 -62.77
C THR A 60 -27.21 -1.49 -62.07
N SER A 61 -26.91 -1.57 -60.78
CA SER A 61 -26.35 -0.46 -60.00
C SER A 61 -24.98 -0.80 -59.43
N LEU A 62 -24.04 0.14 -59.51
CA LEU A 62 -22.69 0.04 -58.97
C LEU A 62 -22.59 0.92 -57.73
N ALA A 63 -21.93 0.46 -56.66
CA ALA A 63 -21.72 1.28 -55.47
C ALA A 63 -20.23 1.47 -55.19
N CYS A 64 -19.86 2.62 -54.66
CA CYS A 64 -18.53 2.93 -54.17
C CYS A 64 -18.62 3.21 -52.68
N LEU A 65 -17.98 2.38 -51.86
CA LEU A 65 -17.93 2.52 -50.41
C LEU A 65 -16.55 3.01 -49.99
N VAL A 66 -16.51 4.08 -49.19
CA VAL A 66 -15.29 4.70 -48.69
C VAL A 66 -15.32 4.65 -47.17
N THR A 67 -14.35 4.00 -46.53
CA THR A 67 -14.33 3.78 -45.08
C THR A 67 -13.01 4.18 -44.43
N GLY A 68 -13.04 4.43 -43.12
CA GLY A 68 -11.85 4.45 -42.26
C GLY A 68 -10.96 5.69 -42.40
N TYR A 69 -11.50 6.85 -42.78
CA TYR A 69 -10.74 8.09 -42.97
C TYR A 69 -10.97 9.14 -41.89
N LEU A 70 -9.98 10.03 -41.77
CA LEU A 70 -9.99 11.19 -40.89
C LEU A 70 -9.02 12.27 -41.44
N PRO A 71 -9.38 13.56 -41.48
CA PRO A 71 -10.68 14.16 -41.17
C PRO A 71 -11.70 14.10 -42.32
N SER A 72 -13.00 14.21 -41.97
CA SER A 72 -14.07 14.54 -42.93
C SER A 72 -13.79 15.85 -43.69
N PRO A 73 -14.16 16.03 -44.98
CA PRO A 73 -14.91 15.10 -45.84
C PRO A 73 -14.07 14.43 -46.96
N VAL A 74 -14.64 13.39 -47.59
CA VAL A 74 -14.18 12.83 -48.88
C VAL A 74 -15.09 13.25 -50.03
N ASP A 75 -14.51 13.54 -51.20
CA ASP A 75 -15.22 13.81 -52.45
C ASP A 75 -15.20 12.57 -53.35
N ILE A 76 -16.37 12.11 -53.82
CA ILE A 76 -16.52 10.90 -54.64
C ILE A 76 -17.01 11.32 -56.04
N LYS A 77 -16.27 10.94 -57.08
CA LYS A 77 -16.63 11.21 -58.49
C LYS A 77 -16.59 9.95 -59.33
N TRP A 78 -17.56 9.78 -60.20
CA TRP A 78 -17.60 8.67 -61.17
C TRP A 78 -16.93 9.07 -62.48
N ASN A 79 -15.97 8.27 -62.94
CA ASN A 79 -15.12 8.52 -64.12
C ASN A 79 -14.60 9.97 -64.16
N SER A 80 -14.07 10.42 -63.02
CA SER A 80 -13.49 11.75 -62.79
C SER A 80 -14.47 12.89 -63.07
N GLY A 81 -15.76 12.68 -62.80
CA GLY A 81 -16.83 13.66 -62.97
C GLY A 81 -17.48 13.66 -64.35
N LYS A 82 -17.10 12.72 -65.23
CA LYS A 82 -17.73 12.55 -66.55
C LYS A 82 -19.08 11.85 -66.47
N VAL A 83 -19.33 11.10 -65.40
CA VAL A 83 -20.59 10.40 -65.16
C VAL A 83 -21.29 11.08 -63.98
N THR A 84 -22.41 11.75 -64.29
CA THR A 84 -23.24 12.46 -63.29
C THR A 84 -24.68 11.97 -63.30
N GLN A 85 -25.14 11.36 -64.40
CA GLN A 85 -26.48 10.82 -64.54
C GLN A 85 -26.58 9.47 -63.82
N GLY A 86 -27.63 9.29 -63.00
CA GLY A 86 -27.85 8.06 -62.23
C GLY A 86 -27.04 7.95 -60.94
N VAL A 87 -26.23 8.96 -60.60
CA VAL A 87 -25.45 9.02 -59.35
C VAL A 87 -26.34 9.45 -58.17
N LYS A 88 -26.24 8.73 -57.07
CA LYS A 88 -26.88 8.99 -55.78
C LYS A 88 -25.83 8.91 -54.67
N ASP A 89 -25.49 10.06 -54.10
CA ASP A 89 -24.56 10.14 -52.97
C ASP A 89 -25.31 10.04 -51.64
N PHE A 90 -24.71 9.35 -50.68
CA PHE A 90 -25.24 9.22 -49.33
C PHE A 90 -24.45 10.10 -48.35
N PRO A 91 -25.09 10.57 -47.26
CA PRO A 91 -24.43 11.36 -46.24
C PRO A 91 -23.31 10.56 -45.56
N GLU A 92 -22.34 11.28 -45.03
CA GLU A 92 -21.22 10.70 -44.30
C GLU A 92 -21.65 10.30 -42.87
N VAL A 93 -21.16 9.15 -42.41
CA VAL A 93 -21.48 8.58 -41.10
C VAL A 93 -20.19 8.37 -40.31
N THR A 94 -20.20 8.82 -39.05
CA THR A 94 -19.11 8.58 -38.10
C THR A 94 -19.35 7.27 -37.35
N MET A 95 -18.37 6.38 -37.39
CA MET A 95 -18.41 5.09 -36.72
C MET A 95 -17.99 5.22 -35.24
N SER A 96 -18.25 4.19 -34.43
CA SER A 96 -17.94 4.18 -32.99
C SER A 96 -16.45 4.30 -32.66
N ASP A 97 -15.58 3.95 -33.62
CA ASP A 97 -14.13 4.13 -33.55
C ASP A 97 -13.66 5.56 -33.89
N GLY A 98 -14.60 6.47 -34.17
CA GLY A 98 -14.35 7.87 -34.52
C GLY A 98 -13.95 8.09 -35.99
N LEU A 99 -13.92 7.05 -36.83
CA LEU A 99 -13.59 7.17 -38.25
C LEU A 99 -14.84 7.38 -39.10
N HIS A 100 -14.67 8.04 -40.24
CA HIS A 100 -15.78 8.36 -41.14
C HIS A 100 -15.94 7.32 -42.26
N THR A 101 -17.19 7.16 -42.70
CA THR A 101 -17.58 6.32 -43.83
C THR A 101 -18.61 7.04 -44.71
N ARG A 102 -18.46 6.93 -46.03
CA ARG A 102 -19.37 7.52 -47.02
C ARG A 102 -19.54 6.60 -48.23
N SER A 103 -20.68 6.65 -48.88
CA SER A 103 -20.95 5.86 -50.09
C SER A 103 -21.63 6.66 -51.20
N SER A 104 -21.45 6.19 -52.43
CA SER A 104 -22.10 6.71 -53.64
C SER A 104 -22.58 5.54 -54.49
N LEU A 105 -23.76 5.66 -55.11
CA LEU A 105 -24.38 4.65 -55.96
C LEU A 105 -24.59 5.21 -57.37
N LEU A 106 -24.21 4.46 -58.40
CA LEU A 106 -24.46 4.76 -59.80
C LEU A 106 -25.46 3.74 -60.36
N ILE A 107 -26.64 4.21 -60.76
CA ILE A 107 -27.66 3.40 -61.44
C ILE A 107 -27.41 3.50 -62.95
N LEU A 108 -27.15 2.38 -63.61
CA LEU A 108 -26.87 2.31 -65.03
C LEU A 108 -28.17 2.24 -65.85
N PRO A 109 -28.29 2.96 -66.98
CA PRO A 109 -29.43 2.80 -67.88
C PRO A 109 -29.37 1.45 -68.63
N ASP A 110 -30.55 0.92 -69.01
CA ASP A 110 -30.78 -0.34 -69.75
C ASP A 110 -29.95 -0.50 -71.05
N ARG A 111 -29.37 0.59 -71.58
CA ARG A 111 -28.53 0.61 -72.80
C ARG A 111 -27.03 0.79 -72.56
N SER A 112 -26.57 0.65 -71.32
CA SER A 112 -25.14 0.62 -71.02
C SER A 112 -24.49 -0.55 -71.78
N ARG A 113 -23.50 -0.27 -72.63
CA ARG A 113 -22.96 -1.28 -73.56
C ARG A 113 -22.05 -2.20 -72.77
N GLN A 114 -22.18 -3.50 -72.98
CA GLN A 114 -21.29 -4.51 -72.42
C GLN A 114 -19.85 -4.23 -72.87
N GLY A 115 -19.04 -3.63 -71.99
CA GLY A 115 -17.70 -3.11 -72.30
C GLY A 115 -17.38 -1.73 -71.72
N ASP A 116 -18.37 -0.98 -71.27
CA ASP A 116 -18.16 0.33 -70.62
C ASP A 116 -17.38 0.16 -69.30
N THR A 117 -16.33 0.96 -69.12
CA THR A 117 -15.48 0.90 -67.91
C THR A 117 -15.89 2.00 -66.93
N TYR A 118 -16.38 1.59 -65.77
CA TYR A 118 -16.70 2.50 -64.67
C TYR A 118 -15.57 2.52 -63.64
N GLN A 119 -15.30 3.69 -63.08
CA GLN A 119 -14.35 3.88 -61.99
C GLN A 119 -14.88 4.91 -61.00
N CYS A 120 -14.60 4.66 -59.72
CA CYS A 120 -14.87 5.60 -58.63
C CYS A 120 -13.55 6.28 -58.25
N ASP A 121 -13.53 7.61 -58.34
CA ASP A 121 -12.40 8.48 -58.03
C ASP A 121 -12.69 9.25 -56.75
N VAL A 122 -11.90 9.00 -55.70
CA VAL A 122 -12.09 9.53 -54.35
C VAL A 122 -10.95 10.49 -54.01
N THR A 123 -11.29 11.70 -53.60
CA THR A 123 -10.34 12.73 -53.14
C THR A 123 -10.54 12.98 -51.65
N HIS A 124 -9.51 12.72 -50.85
CA HIS A 124 -9.54 13.00 -49.41
C HIS A 124 -8.78 14.30 -49.12
N GLN A 125 -9.52 15.34 -48.71
CA GLN A 125 -8.95 16.67 -48.48
C GLN A 125 -7.95 16.67 -47.31
N GLY A 126 -8.21 15.84 -46.30
CA GLY A 126 -7.38 15.72 -45.11
C GLY A 126 -5.95 15.24 -45.37
N THR A 127 -5.77 14.21 -46.21
CA THR A 127 -4.44 13.68 -46.57
C THR A 127 -3.92 14.18 -47.92
N LYS A 128 -4.73 14.93 -48.68
CA LYS A 128 -4.46 15.29 -50.10
C LYS A 128 -4.21 14.08 -51.01
N GLN A 129 -4.77 12.92 -50.66
CA GLN A 129 -4.64 11.71 -51.46
C GLN A 129 -5.84 11.52 -52.38
N ASN A 130 -5.53 11.07 -53.60
CA ASN A 130 -6.51 10.69 -54.62
C ASN A 130 -6.41 9.19 -54.85
N MET A 131 -7.55 8.50 -54.80
CA MET A 131 -7.64 7.06 -54.97
C MET A 131 -8.69 6.71 -56.01
N SER A 132 -8.34 5.86 -56.97
CA SER A 132 -9.25 5.42 -58.03
C SER A 132 -9.41 3.92 -58.00
N LYS A 133 -10.65 3.43 -58.05
CA LYS A 133 -10.96 1.99 -58.17
C LYS A 133 -11.82 1.74 -59.39
N LYS A 134 -11.31 0.88 -60.28
CA LYS A 134 -12.00 0.42 -61.48
C LYS A 134 -12.87 -0.80 -61.15
N PHE A 135 -14.05 -0.84 -61.73
CA PHE A 135 -14.91 -2.01 -61.65
C PHE A 135 -14.45 -3.05 -62.69
N PRO A 136 -14.49 -4.36 -62.37
CA PRO A 136 -14.15 -5.42 -63.33
C PRO A 136 -14.96 -5.33 -64.64
N GLN A 137 -14.47 -5.85 -65.76
CA GLN A 137 -15.22 -5.76 -67.03
C GLN A 137 -16.30 -6.85 -67.17
N LYS A 138 -16.18 -7.92 -66.37
CA LYS A 138 -17.15 -9.01 -66.18
C LYS A 138 -17.23 -9.32 -64.68
N TRP A 139 -18.42 -9.29 -64.10
CA TRP A 139 -18.63 -9.46 -62.65
C TRP A 139 -19.26 -10.80 -62.24
N CYS A 140 -19.60 -11.66 -63.21
CA CYS A 140 -20.32 -12.92 -62.96
C CYS A 140 -19.49 -14.21 -63.13
N ASP A 141 -18.19 -14.12 -63.42
CA ASP A 141 -17.32 -15.30 -63.60
C ASP A 141 -16.28 -15.38 -62.47
N SER A 142 -16.65 -16.01 -61.34
CA SER A 142 -15.76 -16.64 -60.32
C SER A 142 -16.39 -16.57 -58.93
N THR A 143 -17.06 -17.64 -58.49
CA THR A 143 -17.41 -17.84 -57.08
C THR A 143 -16.27 -18.52 -56.35
N THR A 144 -15.45 -17.75 -55.62
CA THR A 144 -14.64 -18.29 -54.53
C THR A 144 -15.50 -18.39 -53.26
N PRO A 145 -15.47 -19.50 -52.51
CA PRO A 145 -16.23 -19.62 -51.26
C PRO A 145 -15.77 -18.57 -50.24
N PRO A 146 -16.69 -17.96 -49.46
CA PRO A 146 -16.34 -16.95 -48.48
C PRO A 146 -15.51 -17.57 -47.34
N GLN A 147 -14.44 -16.89 -46.94
CA GLN A 147 -13.79 -17.12 -45.64
C GLN A 147 -14.76 -16.59 -44.57
N VAL A 148 -15.20 -17.47 -43.69
CA VAL A 148 -16.12 -17.14 -42.59
C VAL A 148 -15.31 -17.14 -41.31
N HIS A 149 -15.25 -16.00 -40.63
CA HIS A 149 -14.64 -15.90 -39.30
C HIS A 149 -15.74 -15.90 -38.24
N LEU A 150 -15.62 -16.79 -37.25
CA LEU A 150 -16.51 -16.80 -36.08
C LEU A 150 -16.21 -15.58 -35.22
N LEU A 151 -17.20 -14.72 -34.98
CA LEU A 151 -17.12 -13.71 -33.93
C LEU A 151 -17.68 -14.30 -32.64
N VAL A 152 -16.88 -14.23 -31.58
CA VAL A 152 -17.25 -14.75 -30.27
C VAL A 152 -18.35 -13.86 -29.66
N PRO A 153 -19.44 -14.43 -29.08
CA PRO A 153 -20.48 -13.65 -28.42
C PRO A 153 -19.96 -12.84 -27.21
N THR A 154 -20.70 -11.80 -26.82
CA THR A 154 -20.44 -11.03 -25.61
C THR A 154 -20.45 -11.96 -24.39
N CYS A 155 -19.30 -12.09 -23.71
CA CYS A 155 -19.09 -13.04 -22.61
C CYS A 155 -19.89 -12.74 -21.31
N GLU A 156 -20.92 -11.90 -21.37
CA GLU A 156 -21.74 -11.45 -20.23
C GLU A 156 -23.04 -12.26 -20.05
N ASP A 157 -23.46 -13.04 -21.05
CA ASP A 157 -24.70 -13.81 -20.94
C ASP A 157 -24.53 -15.13 -20.16
N SER A 158 -25.46 -15.35 -19.22
CA SER A 158 -25.56 -16.55 -18.39
C SER A 158 -26.42 -17.66 -19.02
N SER A 159 -26.81 -17.52 -20.29
CA SER A 159 -27.59 -18.53 -21.00
C SER A 159 -26.71 -19.70 -21.45
N THR A 160 -27.26 -20.91 -21.44
CA THR A 160 -26.61 -22.12 -21.96
C THR A 160 -26.56 -22.17 -23.49
N GLU A 161 -27.23 -21.21 -24.16
CA GLU A 161 -27.27 -21.04 -25.61
C GLU A 161 -27.17 -19.56 -25.98
N SER A 162 -26.33 -19.22 -26.96
CA SER A 162 -26.17 -17.88 -27.52
C SER A 162 -26.18 -17.99 -29.05
N GLN A 163 -26.91 -17.10 -29.74
CA GLN A 163 -26.92 -17.05 -31.20
C GLN A 163 -25.62 -16.42 -31.71
N LEU A 164 -24.95 -17.10 -32.63
CA LEU A 164 -23.73 -16.63 -33.31
C LEU A 164 -24.10 -15.82 -34.56
N GLU A 165 -23.61 -14.59 -34.67
CA GLU A 165 -23.67 -13.81 -35.91
C GLU A 165 -22.47 -14.16 -36.82
N LEU A 166 -22.77 -14.53 -38.06
CA LEU A 166 -21.76 -14.78 -39.10
C LEU A 166 -21.57 -13.52 -39.94
N LEU A 167 -20.40 -12.91 -39.85
CA LEU A 167 -19.99 -11.81 -40.73
C LEU A 167 -19.17 -12.38 -41.88
N GLY A 168 -19.76 -12.38 -43.09
CA GLY A 168 -19.02 -12.62 -44.31
C GLY A 168 -18.19 -11.40 -44.67
N GLU A 169 -16.89 -11.57 -44.91
CA GLU A 169 -16.06 -10.47 -45.40
C GLU A 169 -16.60 -9.93 -46.75
N GLY A 170 -16.66 -8.60 -46.87
CA GLY A 170 -17.09 -7.91 -48.09
C GLY A 170 -18.56 -7.47 -48.13
N GLY A 171 -19.28 -7.47 -47.02
CA GLY A 171 -20.67 -6.98 -46.96
C GLY A 171 -21.67 -7.87 -47.71
N ARG A 172 -21.30 -9.12 -48.00
CA ARG A 172 -22.22 -10.11 -48.59
C ARG A 172 -23.01 -10.79 -47.48
N GLN A 173 -24.33 -10.72 -47.61
CA GLN A 173 -25.29 -11.38 -46.72
C GLN A 173 -25.08 -12.90 -46.79
N VAL A 174 -24.83 -13.55 -45.65
CA VAL A 174 -24.80 -15.02 -45.54
C VAL A 174 -26.24 -15.51 -45.61
N THR A 175 -26.64 -16.12 -46.72
CA THR A 175 -27.97 -16.76 -46.84
C THR A 175 -27.88 -18.26 -46.51
N HIS A 176 -28.97 -18.81 -45.95
CA HIS A 176 -29.11 -20.25 -45.67
C HIS A 176 -28.79 -21.11 -46.92
N PRO A 177 -28.24 -22.33 -46.74
CA PRO A 177 -27.97 -23.20 -47.87
C PRO A 177 -29.27 -23.57 -48.58
N ALA A 178 -29.20 -23.76 -49.90
CA ALA A 178 -30.28 -24.34 -50.67
C ALA A 178 -30.63 -25.73 -50.08
N LEU A 179 -31.93 -26.00 -49.93
CA LEU A 179 -32.44 -27.29 -49.43
C LEU A 179 -31.65 -28.46 -50.05
N GLY A 180 -30.96 -29.23 -49.20
CA GLY A 180 -30.30 -30.48 -49.59
C GLY A 180 -28.83 -30.63 -49.19
N THR A 181 -28.20 -29.66 -48.53
CA THR A 181 -26.86 -29.84 -47.92
C THR A 181 -26.98 -30.01 -46.41
N GLU A 182 -26.40 -31.09 -45.87
CA GLU A 182 -26.26 -31.31 -44.43
C GLU A 182 -25.54 -30.10 -43.82
N LEU A 183 -26.23 -29.36 -42.97
CA LEU A 183 -25.64 -28.29 -42.16
C LEU A 183 -24.70 -28.94 -41.14
N SER A 184 -23.39 -28.79 -41.31
CA SER A 184 -22.44 -29.11 -40.24
C SER A 184 -22.46 -28.00 -39.20
N MET A 185 -23.24 -28.19 -38.13
CA MET A 185 -23.15 -27.31 -36.95
C MET A 185 -21.79 -27.53 -36.28
N HIS A 186 -20.98 -26.48 -36.23
CA HIS A 186 -19.76 -26.47 -35.42
C HIS A 186 -20.11 -25.96 -34.03
N ASN A 187 -19.96 -26.82 -33.02
CA ASN A 187 -20.04 -26.42 -31.62
C ASN A 187 -18.71 -25.77 -31.21
N THR A 188 -18.78 -24.62 -30.54
CA THR A 188 -17.61 -24.00 -29.90
C THR A 188 -17.87 -23.86 -28.41
N SER A 189 -16.85 -24.08 -27.58
CA SER A 189 -17.02 -24.00 -26.13
C SER A 189 -16.80 -22.57 -25.65
N LYS A 190 -17.52 -22.16 -24.60
CA LYS A 190 -17.30 -20.88 -23.91
C LYS A 190 -15.84 -20.74 -23.44
N CYS A 191 -15.20 -21.87 -23.13
CA CYS A 191 -13.82 -21.96 -22.68
C CYS A 191 -12.79 -21.65 -23.79
N LEU A 192 -13.13 -21.93 -25.05
CA LEU A 192 -12.27 -21.57 -26.19
C LEU A 192 -12.53 -20.15 -26.67
N ALA A 193 -13.78 -19.69 -26.52
CA ALA A 193 -14.22 -18.43 -27.08
C ALA A 193 -13.95 -17.24 -26.12
N CYS A 194 -14.19 -17.41 -24.81
CA CYS A 194 -14.05 -16.36 -23.81
C CYS A 194 -12.77 -16.53 -22.98
N LEU A 195 -11.73 -15.73 -23.29
CA LEU A 195 -10.44 -15.77 -22.59
C LEU A 195 -10.56 -15.56 -21.08
N ARG A 196 -11.54 -14.77 -20.60
CA ARG A 196 -11.76 -14.59 -19.15
C ARG A 196 -12.38 -15.81 -18.47
N SER A 197 -13.21 -16.58 -19.18
CA SER A 197 -13.84 -17.80 -18.67
C SER A 197 -12.88 -19.00 -18.68
N SER A 198 -11.78 -18.93 -19.44
CA SER A 198 -10.74 -19.95 -19.46
C SER A 198 -9.64 -19.77 -18.41
N LEU A 199 -9.67 -18.65 -17.67
CA LEU A 199 -8.71 -18.42 -16.57
C LEU A 199 -9.11 -19.23 -15.34
N ASP A 200 -8.12 -19.94 -14.79
CA ASP A 200 -8.29 -20.70 -13.55
C ASP A 200 -8.65 -19.74 -12.39
N PRO A 201 -9.71 -20.05 -11.61
CA PRO A 201 -10.01 -19.27 -10.43
C PRO A 201 -8.97 -19.49 -9.33
N THR A 202 -8.76 -18.47 -8.52
CA THR A 202 -7.88 -18.54 -7.36
C THR A 202 -8.64 -19.03 -6.13
N ILE A 203 -8.06 -19.99 -5.41
CA ILE A 203 -8.63 -20.57 -4.20
C ILE A 203 -7.85 -20.07 -2.98
N TYR A 204 -8.55 -19.49 -2.02
CA TYR A 204 -8.03 -19.08 -0.73
C TYR A 204 -8.68 -19.94 0.36
N LEU A 205 -7.86 -20.63 1.16
CA LEU A 205 -8.35 -21.32 2.37
C LEU A 205 -7.92 -20.57 3.63
N THR A 206 -8.86 -20.39 4.55
CA THR A 206 -8.61 -19.78 5.85
C THR A 206 -8.88 -20.77 6.97
N LYS A 207 -7.96 -20.86 7.93
CA LYS A 207 -8.10 -21.63 9.17
C LYS A 207 -9.08 -20.91 10.11
N PRO A 208 -9.91 -21.62 10.90
CA PRO A 208 -10.65 -21.02 12.00
C PRO A 208 -9.70 -20.50 13.09
N SER A 209 -10.18 -19.56 13.92
CA SER A 209 -9.47 -19.23 15.15
C SER A 209 -9.46 -20.43 16.09
N TYR A 210 -8.40 -20.61 16.88
CA TYR A 210 -8.35 -21.72 17.83
C TYR A 210 -9.46 -21.60 18.89
N GLU A 211 -9.85 -20.37 19.24
CA GLU A 211 -10.98 -20.08 20.12
C GLU A 211 -12.29 -20.66 19.58
N ASP A 212 -12.59 -20.44 18.29
CA ASP A 212 -13.81 -20.98 17.68
C ASP A 212 -13.79 -22.51 17.63
N VAL A 213 -12.62 -23.12 17.42
CA VAL A 213 -12.49 -24.59 17.44
C VAL A 213 -12.80 -25.14 18.83
N ILE A 214 -12.31 -24.50 19.90
CA ILE A 214 -12.62 -24.89 21.29
C ILE A 214 -14.09 -24.69 21.61
N LYS A 215 -14.68 -23.57 21.17
CA LYS A 215 -16.11 -23.25 21.35
C LYS A 215 -17.02 -24.06 20.42
N ASN A 216 -16.46 -24.96 19.61
CA ASN A 216 -17.16 -25.79 18.62
C ASN A 216 -17.99 -24.96 17.61
N SER A 217 -17.54 -23.74 17.33
CA SER A 217 -18.06 -22.80 16.33
C SER A 217 -17.12 -22.61 15.14
N GLY A 218 -15.97 -23.30 15.14
CA GLY A 218 -14.92 -23.19 14.13
C GLY A 218 -15.37 -23.67 12.75
N HIS A 219 -15.08 -22.88 11.72
CA HIS A 219 -15.28 -23.24 10.33
C HIS A 219 -14.00 -22.99 9.54
N VAL A 220 -13.64 -23.95 8.69
CA VAL A 220 -12.67 -23.71 7.62
C VAL A 220 -13.41 -23.12 6.44
N THR A 221 -12.86 -22.06 5.84
CA THR A 221 -13.52 -21.35 4.75
C THR A 221 -12.68 -21.42 3.49
N CYS A 222 -13.34 -21.72 2.38
CA CYS A 222 -12.78 -21.73 1.04
C CYS A 222 -13.44 -20.61 0.23
N LEU A 223 -12.65 -19.59 -0.09
CA LEU A 223 -13.02 -18.48 -0.95
C LEU A 223 -12.44 -18.72 -2.35
N VAL A 224 -13.32 -18.76 -3.34
CA VAL A 224 -12.97 -18.92 -4.75
C VAL A 224 -13.22 -17.60 -5.46
N LEU A 225 -12.19 -17.05 -6.11
CA LEU A 225 -12.26 -15.80 -6.88
C LEU A 225 -11.96 -16.07 -8.35
N GLY A 226 -12.86 -15.65 -9.25
CA GLY A 226 -12.70 -15.86 -10.69
C GLY A 226 -13.70 -15.05 -11.51
N TYR A 227 -13.50 -14.96 -12.82
CA TYR A 227 -14.36 -14.13 -13.69
C TYR A 227 -15.72 -14.76 -14.00
N ASP A 228 -15.80 -16.09 -14.07
CA ASP A 228 -17.03 -16.82 -14.40
C ASP A 228 -17.18 -18.07 -13.54
N LEU A 229 -17.88 -17.94 -12.41
CA LEU A 229 -18.07 -19.04 -11.47
C LEU A 229 -19.52 -19.57 -11.41
N ALA A 230 -20.40 -19.15 -12.32
CA ALA A 230 -21.83 -19.49 -12.25
C ALA A 230 -22.12 -21.00 -12.33
N ALA A 231 -21.31 -21.75 -13.06
CA ALA A 231 -21.41 -23.20 -13.19
C ALA A 231 -20.35 -23.97 -12.36
N SER A 232 -19.61 -23.26 -11.50
CA SER A 232 -18.57 -23.86 -10.65
C SER A 232 -19.17 -24.52 -9.40
N ARG A 233 -18.57 -25.62 -8.95
CA ARG A 233 -19.00 -26.34 -7.74
C ARG A 233 -17.85 -26.52 -6.76
N ILE A 234 -18.13 -26.28 -5.48
CA ILE A 234 -17.20 -26.53 -4.39
C ILE A 234 -17.59 -27.83 -3.71
N THR A 235 -16.62 -28.73 -3.55
CA THR A 235 -16.74 -30.00 -2.82
C THR A 235 -15.63 -30.06 -1.78
N TRP A 236 -15.97 -30.48 -0.56
CA TRP A 236 -14.99 -30.67 0.50
C TRP A 236 -14.57 -32.14 0.60
N LYS A 237 -13.28 -32.38 0.81
CA LYS A 237 -12.76 -33.67 1.26
C LYS A 237 -12.11 -33.53 2.64
N VAL A 238 -12.40 -34.47 3.51
CA VAL A 238 -11.83 -34.58 4.86
C VAL A 238 -11.10 -35.91 4.92
N ASP A 239 -9.78 -35.89 5.07
CA ASP A 239 -8.89 -37.06 4.95
C ASP A 239 -9.14 -37.88 3.66
N GLY A 240 -9.39 -37.17 2.56
CA GLY A 240 -9.66 -37.75 1.25
C GLY A 240 -11.11 -38.21 1.01
N GLN A 241 -11.95 -38.27 2.04
CA GLN A 241 -13.37 -38.64 1.94
C GLN A 241 -14.26 -37.41 1.68
N VAL A 242 -15.25 -37.54 0.80
CA VAL A 242 -16.16 -36.41 0.48
C VAL A 242 -17.07 -36.11 1.65
N SER A 243 -17.15 -34.84 2.05
CA SER A 243 -18.02 -34.37 3.13
C SER A 243 -19.15 -33.49 2.61
N SER A 244 -20.35 -33.74 3.14
CA SER A 244 -21.58 -32.94 2.88
C SER A 244 -21.88 -31.91 3.97
N ALA A 245 -21.05 -31.82 5.03
CA ALA A 245 -21.30 -30.91 6.14
C ALA A 245 -21.04 -29.43 5.79
N ALA A 246 -20.41 -29.16 4.64
CA ALA A 246 -20.12 -27.81 4.19
C ALA A 246 -21.36 -27.05 3.72
N LYS A 247 -21.36 -25.74 3.96
CA LYS A 247 -22.38 -24.80 3.50
C LYS A 247 -21.75 -23.84 2.51
N THR A 248 -22.35 -23.69 1.34
CA THR A 248 -21.88 -22.79 0.29
C THR A 248 -22.85 -21.62 0.14
N GLU A 249 -22.31 -20.41 0.20
CA GLU A 249 -23.07 -19.17 0.04
C GLU A 249 -23.43 -18.92 -1.43
N PRO A 250 -24.47 -18.10 -1.69
CA PRO A 250 -24.81 -17.69 -3.05
C PRO A 250 -23.65 -16.95 -3.75
N LEU A 251 -23.57 -17.11 -5.07
CA LEU A 251 -22.59 -16.41 -5.91
C LEU A 251 -22.69 -14.89 -5.72
N LYS A 252 -21.55 -14.23 -5.51
CA LYS A 252 -21.48 -12.77 -5.38
C LYS A 252 -20.67 -12.16 -6.53
N LYS A 253 -21.20 -11.08 -7.13
CA LYS A 253 -20.48 -10.26 -8.12
C LYS A 253 -19.71 -9.14 -7.41
N ASN A 254 -18.47 -8.93 -7.82
CA ASN A 254 -17.57 -7.92 -7.26
C ASN A 254 -17.52 -6.68 -8.16
N SER A 255 -17.18 -5.52 -7.59
CA SER A 255 -17.09 -4.23 -8.32
C SER A 255 -16.01 -4.21 -9.42
N ASN A 256 -14.99 -5.06 -9.30
CA ASN A 256 -13.92 -5.21 -10.29
C ASN A 256 -14.29 -6.15 -11.46
N GLY A 257 -15.55 -6.60 -11.56
CA GLY A 257 -16.02 -7.50 -12.62
C GLY A 257 -15.70 -8.99 -12.38
N THR A 258 -15.12 -9.35 -11.23
CA THR A 258 -14.96 -10.77 -10.83
C THR A 258 -16.18 -11.28 -10.07
N THR A 259 -16.24 -12.59 -9.85
CA THR A 259 -17.23 -13.27 -9.02
C THR A 259 -16.54 -14.04 -7.90
N SER A 260 -17.22 -14.19 -6.77
CA SER A 260 -16.75 -14.96 -5.62
C SER A 260 -17.77 -16.01 -5.19
N LEU A 261 -17.28 -17.21 -4.86
CA LEU A 261 -18.01 -18.21 -4.09
C LEU A 261 -17.30 -18.46 -2.77
N VAL A 262 -18.07 -18.57 -1.69
CA VAL A 262 -17.58 -18.87 -0.36
C VAL A 262 -18.25 -20.15 0.13
N SER A 263 -17.45 -21.12 0.56
CA SER A 263 -17.94 -22.35 1.19
C SER A 263 -17.24 -22.53 2.52
N SER A 264 -18.00 -22.88 3.55
CA SER A 264 -17.51 -23.05 4.91
C SER A 264 -17.86 -24.45 5.42
N HIS A 265 -16.88 -25.15 5.97
CA HIS A 265 -17.04 -26.48 6.54
C HIS A 265 -16.79 -26.42 8.07
N PRO A 266 -17.70 -26.95 8.90
CA PRO A 266 -17.52 -26.97 10.35
C PRO A 266 -16.37 -27.89 10.76
N VAL A 267 -15.64 -27.52 11.79
CA VAL A 267 -14.49 -28.29 12.30
C VAL A 267 -14.67 -28.56 13.78
N SER A 268 -14.48 -29.82 14.17
CA SER A 268 -14.43 -30.21 15.58
C SER A 268 -13.01 -30.14 16.15
N LEU A 269 -12.90 -29.93 17.46
CA LEU A 269 -11.62 -29.94 18.18
C LEU A 269 -10.84 -31.23 17.99
N ALA A 270 -11.52 -32.38 17.93
CA ALA A 270 -10.89 -33.68 17.71
C ALA A 270 -10.23 -33.78 16.32
N GLN A 271 -10.94 -33.36 15.26
CA GLN A 271 -10.40 -33.34 13.91
C GLN A 271 -9.21 -32.36 13.80
N TRP A 272 -9.34 -31.18 14.40
CA TRP A 272 -8.28 -30.18 14.37
C TRP A 272 -7.01 -30.66 15.10
N GLY A 273 -7.18 -31.22 16.31
CA GLY A 273 -6.06 -31.72 17.12
C GLY A 273 -5.33 -32.92 16.54
N GLN A 274 -5.99 -33.73 15.70
CA GLN A 274 -5.39 -34.88 15.00
C GLN A 274 -4.62 -34.49 13.73
N GLY A 275 -4.73 -33.23 13.28
CA GLY A 275 -4.16 -32.81 12.01
C GLY A 275 -4.94 -33.34 10.80
N THR A 276 -6.27 -33.51 10.93
CA THR A 276 -7.17 -33.94 9.85
C THR A 276 -7.03 -33.05 8.62
N LYS A 277 -6.77 -33.64 7.46
CA LYS A 277 -6.55 -32.89 6.22
C LYS A 277 -7.88 -32.45 5.60
N PHE A 278 -8.14 -31.14 5.59
CA PHE A 278 -9.26 -30.54 4.87
C PHE A 278 -8.81 -30.03 3.49
N THR A 279 -9.48 -30.51 2.45
CA THR A 279 -9.22 -30.14 1.06
C THR A 279 -10.46 -29.48 0.46
N CYS A 280 -10.30 -28.25 -0.03
CA CYS A 280 -11.31 -27.62 -0.87
C CYS A 280 -11.04 -28.01 -2.33
N LYS A 281 -12.03 -28.64 -2.95
CA LYS A 281 -12.00 -29.01 -4.37
C LYS A 281 -13.01 -28.18 -5.14
N VAL A 282 -12.55 -27.46 -6.15
CA VAL A 282 -13.36 -26.60 -7.00
C VAL A 282 -13.37 -27.20 -8.40
N THR A 283 -14.56 -27.55 -8.88
CA THR A 283 -14.76 -28.01 -10.25
C THR A 283 -15.33 -26.86 -11.08
N THR A 284 -14.65 -26.54 -12.17
CA THR A 284 -15.06 -25.51 -13.13
C THR A 284 -15.27 -26.11 -14.52
N PRO A 285 -16.13 -25.50 -15.36
CA PRO A 285 -16.35 -26.01 -16.72
C PRO A 285 -15.12 -25.95 -17.63
N CYS A 286 -14.25 -24.95 -17.45
CA CYS A 286 -13.14 -24.67 -18.36
C CYS A 286 -11.78 -25.17 -17.88
N SER A 287 -11.55 -25.17 -16.57
CA SER A 287 -10.25 -25.55 -15.97
C SER A 287 -10.26 -26.94 -15.34
N GLY A 288 -11.41 -27.62 -15.33
CA GLY A 288 -11.55 -28.91 -14.67
C GLY A 288 -11.52 -28.79 -13.15
N GLU A 289 -10.73 -29.62 -12.48
CA GLU A 289 -10.68 -29.72 -11.02
C GLU A 289 -9.43 -29.09 -10.42
N LEU A 290 -9.65 -28.11 -9.54
CA LEU A 290 -8.62 -27.45 -8.77
C LEU A 290 -8.77 -27.84 -7.30
N THR A 291 -7.66 -28.09 -6.61
CA THR A 291 -7.67 -28.49 -5.19
C THR A 291 -6.65 -27.71 -4.39
N GLN A 292 -7.04 -27.27 -3.20
CA GLN A 292 -6.15 -26.63 -2.25
C GLN A 292 -6.40 -27.21 -0.85
N ASP A 293 -5.31 -27.52 -0.14
CA ASP A 293 -5.32 -28.15 1.18
C ASP A 293 -5.03 -27.11 2.27
N ILE A 294 -5.55 -27.34 3.48
CA ILE A 294 -5.11 -26.59 4.65
C ILE A 294 -3.71 -27.07 5.05
N PRO A 295 -2.69 -26.20 5.09
CA PRO A 295 -1.38 -26.57 5.60
C PRO A 295 -1.45 -26.77 7.11
N MET A 296 -1.31 -28.02 7.55
CA MET A 296 -1.20 -28.37 8.97
C MET A 296 0.27 -28.62 9.31
N SER A 297 0.80 -27.88 10.29
CA SER A 297 2.21 -27.93 10.73
C SER A 297 2.46 -29.01 11.81
N HIS A 298 1.53 -29.95 12.00
CA HIS A 298 1.54 -30.85 13.15
C HIS A 298 2.32 -32.16 12.96
N THR A 299 2.96 -32.39 11.81
CA THR A 299 3.59 -33.68 11.52
C THR A 299 5.03 -33.73 12.05
N GLY A 300 5.20 -34.22 13.28
CA GLY A 300 6.47 -34.81 13.75
C GLY A 300 7.36 -33.97 14.67
N ILE A 301 6.94 -32.76 15.07
CA ILE A 301 7.69 -31.93 16.03
C ILE A 301 7.04 -32.04 17.42
N SER A 302 7.86 -32.19 18.47
CA SER A 302 7.40 -32.25 19.86
C SER A 302 6.65 -30.95 20.22
N LYS A 303 5.41 -31.11 20.68
CA LYS A 303 4.58 -30.01 21.20
C LYS A 303 5.25 -29.39 22.42
N LYS A 304 5.20 -28.06 22.55
CA LYS A 304 5.76 -27.30 23.68
C LYS A 304 4.71 -26.39 24.29
N GLU A 305 4.59 -26.42 25.61
CA GLU A 305 3.66 -25.59 26.36
C GLU A 305 4.16 -24.13 26.50
N PRO A 306 3.26 -23.14 26.56
CA PRO A 306 3.61 -21.75 26.79
C PRO A 306 4.01 -21.45 28.25
N SER A 307 5.05 -20.62 28.41
CA SER A 307 5.23 -19.80 29.61
C SER A 307 4.26 -18.62 29.53
N VAL A 308 3.47 -18.39 30.59
CA VAL A 308 2.44 -17.36 30.60
C VAL A 308 2.72 -16.39 31.75
N THR A 309 2.79 -15.10 31.45
CA THR A 309 3.04 -14.03 32.42
C THR A 309 2.08 -12.87 32.21
N ILE A 310 1.67 -12.21 33.29
CA ILE A 310 0.90 -10.96 33.22
C ILE A 310 1.81 -9.82 33.67
N SER A 311 1.88 -8.76 32.87
CA SER A 311 2.47 -7.48 33.23
C SER A 311 1.40 -6.38 33.28
N ARG A 312 1.71 -5.29 34.00
CA ARG A 312 0.78 -4.19 34.25
C ARG A 312 1.42 -2.84 33.90
N ALA A 313 0.65 -1.96 33.28
CA ALA A 313 1.01 -0.58 33.00
C ALA A 313 -0.16 0.34 33.34
N TYR A 314 0.07 1.33 34.21
CA TYR A 314 -0.94 2.33 34.55
C TYR A 314 -0.95 3.45 33.51
N HIS A 315 -2.14 3.92 33.14
CA HIS A 315 -2.30 5.16 32.40
C HIS A 315 -2.81 6.24 33.36
N GLU A 316 -2.01 7.28 33.49
CA GLU A 316 -2.28 8.42 34.35
C GLU A 316 -2.82 9.58 33.51
N ASP A 317 -3.76 10.36 34.04
CA ASP A 317 -4.11 11.65 33.45
C ASP A 317 -3.03 12.69 33.75
N ILE A 318 -3.24 13.89 33.22
CA ILE A 318 -2.39 15.06 33.43
C ILE A 318 -2.27 15.44 34.93
N SER A 319 -3.15 14.91 35.80
CA SER A 319 -3.15 15.13 37.25
C SER A 319 -2.50 13.98 38.03
N GLY A 320 -1.92 12.98 37.35
CA GLY A 320 -1.34 11.78 37.99
C GLY A 320 -2.38 10.79 38.51
N ASN A 321 -3.67 10.98 38.22
CA ASN A 321 -4.70 10.02 38.60
C ASN A 321 -4.66 8.85 37.63
N ARG A 322 -4.66 7.63 38.17
CA ARG A 322 -4.77 6.40 37.37
C ARG A 322 -6.16 6.32 36.72
N VAL A 323 -6.26 6.74 35.46
CA VAL A 323 -7.51 6.74 34.69
C VAL A 323 -7.86 5.34 34.20
N SER A 324 -6.84 4.57 33.81
CA SER A 324 -7.01 3.20 33.36
C SER A 324 -5.78 2.36 33.65
N LEU A 325 -5.97 1.05 33.70
CA LEU A 325 -4.91 0.07 33.88
C LEU A 325 -4.87 -0.82 32.65
N THR A 326 -3.70 -0.96 32.05
CA THR A 326 -3.44 -1.91 30.96
C THR A 326 -2.79 -3.16 31.53
N LEU A 327 -3.45 -4.31 31.35
CA LEU A 327 -2.90 -5.63 31.63
C LEU A 327 -2.45 -6.27 30.32
N ILE A 328 -1.24 -6.82 30.30
CA ILE A 328 -0.67 -7.52 29.14
C ILE A 328 -0.39 -8.95 29.57
N CYS A 329 -1.07 -9.90 28.95
CA CYS A 329 -0.80 -11.32 29.14
C CYS A 329 0.08 -11.81 27.98
N GLU A 330 1.29 -12.24 28.29
CA GLU A 330 2.26 -12.75 27.32
C GLU A 330 2.39 -14.28 27.48
N ALA A 331 2.18 -15.00 26.39
CA ALA A 331 2.42 -16.43 26.24
C ALA A 331 3.63 -16.62 25.32
N SER A 332 4.73 -17.16 25.83
CA SER A 332 5.97 -17.36 25.07
C SER A 332 6.44 -18.81 25.14
N GLY A 333 7.22 -19.23 24.14
CA GLY A 333 7.90 -20.53 24.22
C GLY A 333 7.09 -21.73 23.69
N PHE A 334 5.95 -21.51 23.03
CA PHE A 334 5.03 -22.59 22.67
C PHE A 334 5.15 -23.09 21.23
N TYR A 335 4.70 -24.32 21.01
CA TYR A 335 4.56 -24.95 19.70
C TYR A 335 3.43 -25.98 19.75
N PRO A 336 2.53 -26.08 18.76
CA PRO A 336 2.46 -25.35 17.48
C PRO A 336 1.89 -23.92 17.61
N GLU A 337 1.68 -23.21 16.49
CA GLU A 337 1.30 -21.77 16.44
C GLU A 337 -0.11 -21.48 16.98
N GLU A 338 -1.00 -22.48 17.03
CA GLU A 338 -2.39 -22.32 17.46
C GLU A 338 -2.48 -22.02 18.96
N ILE A 339 -3.10 -20.89 19.30
CA ILE A 339 -3.29 -20.43 20.67
C ILE A 339 -4.56 -19.59 20.78
N SER A 340 -5.20 -19.62 21.95
CA SER A 340 -6.28 -18.70 22.32
C SER A 340 -5.99 -18.09 23.68
N ILE A 341 -6.09 -16.76 23.78
CA ILE A 341 -5.86 -15.99 25.00
C ILE A 341 -7.14 -15.20 25.30
N SER A 342 -7.78 -15.49 26.43
CA SER A 342 -8.99 -14.79 26.89
C SER A 342 -8.81 -14.25 28.31
N TRP A 343 -9.66 -13.27 28.67
CA TRP A 343 -9.63 -12.62 29.97
C TRP A 343 -10.92 -12.89 30.73
N LEU A 344 -10.83 -13.21 32.01
CA LEU A 344 -11.97 -13.36 32.91
C LEU A 344 -11.84 -12.39 34.08
N LYS A 345 -12.97 -11.97 34.66
CA LYS A 345 -12.99 -11.20 35.91
C LYS A 345 -13.70 -11.98 37.00
N ASN A 346 -13.06 -12.22 38.14
CA ASN A 346 -13.65 -12.98 39.25
C ASN A 346 -14.27 -14.33 38.80
N ASN A 347 -13.63 -14.98 37.82
CA ASN A 347 -14.07 -16.24 37.21
C ASN A 347 -15.45 -16.17 36.50
N SER A 348 -15.90 -15.01 36.02
CA SER A 348 -17.13 -14.83 35.20
C SER A 348 -17.03 -13.57 34.30
N PRO A 349 -17.96 -13.37 33.35
CA PRO A 349 -17.78 -13.57 31.89
C PRO A 349 -16.47 -13.06 31.25
N GLU A 350 -16.21 -13.55 30.03
CA GLU A 350 -15.07 -13.14 29.19
C GLU A 350 -15.09 -11.64 28.90
N LEU A 351 -14.00 -10.95 29.27
CA LEU A 351 -13.79 -9.56 28.91
C LEU A 351 -13.29 -9.49 27.46
N LYS A 352 -13.83 -8.52 26.71
CA LYS A 352 -13.33 -8.23 25.36
C LYS A 352 -11.94 -7.62 25.47
N SER A 353 -10.92 -8.36 25.03
CA SER A 353 -9.55 -7.87 24.90
C SER A 353 -9.53 -6.61 24.03
N SER A 354 -8.71 -5.63 24.42
CA SER A 354 -8.49 -4.42 23.63
C SER A 354 -7.60 -4.68 22.41
N TYR A 355 -6.71 -5.67 22.49
CA TYR A 355 -5.84 -6.09 21.39
C TYR A 355 -5.34 -7.53 21.61
N ASN A 356 -5.42 -8.37 20.60
CA ASN A 356 -4.78 -9.69 20.57
C ASN A 356 -3.77 -9.67 19.42
N ASN A 357 -2.49 -9.93 19.69
CA ASN A 357 -1.58 -10.22 18.60
C ASN A 357 -1.78 -11.69 18.13
N GLY A 358 -1.47 -11.98 16.87
CA GLY A 358 -1.30 -13.36 16.44
C GLY A 358 0.04 -13.93 16.93
N PRO A 359 0.24 -15.26 16.88
CA PRO A 359 1.52 -15.88 17.17
C PRO A 359 2.62 -15.29 16.28
N VAL A 360 3.69 -14.78 16.89
CA VAL A 360 4.90 -14.29 16.23
C VAL A 360 6.00 -15.35 16.36
N SER A 361 6.71 -15.64 15.27
CA SER A 361 7.71 -16.71 15.22
C SER A 361 9.11 -16.21 15.58
N GLY A 362 9.77 -16.92 16.49
CA GLY A 362 11.20 -16.84 16.76
C GLY A 362 11.83 -18.23 16.70
N SER A 363 12.68 -18.50 15.71
CA SER A 363 13.51 -19.73 15.63
C SER A 363 12.76 -21.06 15.91
N GLY A 364 11.56 -21.24 15.33
CA GLY A 364 10.77 -22.48 15.45
C GLY A 364 9.86 -22.58 16.67
N ILE A 365 9.78 -21.54 17.50
CA ILE A 365 8.90 -21.42 18.66
C ILE A 365 8.07 -20.14 18.54
N PHE A 366 6.87 -20.12 19.10
CA PHE A 366 5.92 -19.01 18.97
C PHE A 366 5.74 -18.24 20.29
N SER A 367 5.38 -16.97 20.14
CA SER A 367 4.98 -16.07 21.22
C SER A 367 3.74 -15.26 20.82
N ALA A 368 2.80 -15.08 21.74
CA ALA A 368 1.59 -14.29 21.55
C ALA A 368 1.29 -13.51 22.83
N TYR A 369 0.55 -12.41 22.74
CA TYR A 369 0.10 -11.61 23.86
C TYR A 369 -1.30 -11.03 23.61
N SER A 370 -2.02 -10.83 24.71
CA SER A 370 -3.32 -10.14 24.75
C SER A 370 -3.25 -8.97 25.70
N VAL A 371 -3.88 -7.85 25.31
CA VAL A 371 -3.94 -6.61 26.07
C VAL A 371 -5.37 -6.35 26.50
N LEU A 372 -5.58 -6.17 27.80
CA LEU A 372 -6.85 -5.77 28.39
C LEU A 372 -6.71 -4.39 29.01
N LYS A 373 -7.54 -3.44 28.56
CA LYS A 373 -7.72 -2.15 29.23
C LYS A 373 -8.82 -2.27 30.27
N VAL A 374 -8.45 -2.02 31.53
CA VAL A 374 -9.34 -1.98 32.68
C VAL A 374 -9.66 -0.53 32.99
N GLU A 375 -10.92 -0.15 32.81
CA GLU A 375 -11.42 1.18 33.15
C GLU A 375 -11.74 1.29 34.65
N GLN A 376 -11.71 2.50 35.21
CA GLN A 376 -12.07 2.75 36.60
C GLN A 376 -13.48 2.25 36.96
N SER A 377 -14.41 2.33 36.00
CA SER A 377 -15.79 1.84 36.10
C SER A 377 -15.90 0.32 36.26
N GLN A 378 -14.92 -0.43 35.74
CA GLN A 378 -14.91 -1.88 35.80
C GLN A 378 -14.52 -2.38 37.20
N GLY A 379 -13.85 -1.57 38.02
CA GLY A 379 -13.65 -1.81 39.45
C GLY A 379 -12.63 -2.90 39.81
N GLU A 380 -12.38 -3.03 41.11
CA GLU A 380 -11.44 -3.99 41.69
C GLU A 380 -11.85 -5.44 41.40
N GLY A 381 -10.87 -6.34 41.34
CA GLY A 381 -11.14 -7.76 41.16
C GLY A 381 -9.92 -8.55 40.74
N ASN A 382 -10.13 -9.86 40.65
CA ASN A 382 -9.15 -10.80 40.13
C ASN A 382 -9.33 -10.89 38.61
N TYR A 383 -8.35 -10.44 37.85
CA TYR A 383 -8.32 -10.55 36.40
C TYR A 383 -7.49 -11.77 36.04
N THR A 384 -8.11 -12.73 35.38
CA THR A 384 -7.48 -13.99 35.01
C THR A 384 -7.21 -13.99 33.52
N CYS A 385 -5.94 -14.14 33.12
CA CYS A 385 -5.59 -14.50 31.76
C CYS A 385 -5.68 -16.02 31.61
N MET A 386 -6.54 -16.49 30.71
CA MET A 386 -6.74 -17.90 30.40
C MET A 386 -6.19 -18.20 29.01
N VAL A 387 -5.22 -19.12 28.96
CA VAL A 387 -4.53 -19.50 27.73
C VAL A 387 -4.84 -20.96 27.39
N HIS A 388 -5.38 -21.17 26.19
CA HIS A 388 -5.59 -22.50 25.61
C HIS A 388 -4.57 -22.74 24.50
N GLN A 389 -3.92 -23.90 24.51
CA GLN A 389 -2.93 -24.27 23.51
C GLN A 389 -2.92 -25.81 23.31
N PRO A 390 -2.72 -26.35 22.08
CA PRO A 390 -2.84 -27.79 21.79
C PRO A 390 -1.86 -28.76 22.48
N ALA A 391 -0.82 -28.25 23.15
CA ALA A 391 0.11 -29.03 23.97
C ALA A 391 -0.37 -29.19 25.42
N MET A 392 -1.43 -28.49 25.83
CA MET A 392 -1.99 -28.53 27.19
C MET A 392 -3.36 -29.22 27.17
N GLU A 393 -3.60 -30.13 28.12
CA GLU A 393 -4.93 -30.75 28.32
C GLU A 393 -5.91 -29.79 29.01
N GLU A 394 -5.41 -28.99 29.96
CA GLU A 394 -6.18 -27.99 30.71
C GLU A 394 -5.64 -26.58 30.41
N PRO A 395 -6.49 -25.54 30.37
CA PRO A 395 -6.04 -24.18 30.11
C PRO A 395 -5.18 -23.63 31.25
N LYS A 396 -4.10 -22.94 30.88
CA LYS A 396 -3.24 -22.27 31.85
C LYS A 396 -3.86 -20.94 32.25
N SER A 397 -4.09 -20.78 33.54
CA SER A 397 -4.71 -19.57 34.12
C SER A 397 -3.71 -18.84 35.01
N VAL A 398 -3.44 -17.58 34.70
CA VAL A 398 -2.64 -16.67 35.53
C VAL A 398 -3.56 -15.57 36.06
N VAL A 399 -3.56 -15.34 37.36
CA VAL A 399 -4.46 -14.38 38.02
C VAL A 399 -3.66 -13.17 38.48
N GLU A 400 -4.10 -11.99 38.10
CA GLU A 400 -3.61 -10.70 38.61
C GLU A 400 -4.70 -10.05 39.49
N LYS A 401 -4.33 -9.69 40.72
CA LYS A 401 -5.22 -8.98 41.63
C LYS A 401 -5.11 -7.49 41.37
N VAL A 402 -6.22 -6.87 40.97
CA VAL A 402 -6.29 -5.43 40.70
C VAL A 402 -7.10 -4.75 41.79
N THR A 403 -6.46 -3.85 42.53
CA THR A 403 -7.09 -2.90 43.45
C THR A 403 -7.01 -1.50 42.86
N LEU A 404 -8.17 -0.93 42.52
CA LEU A 404 -8.38 0.44 42.04
C LEU A 404 -8.89 1.29 43.22
N GLY A 405 -8.24 1.16 44.37
CA GLY A 405 -8.49 2.04 45.50
C GLY A 405 -7.81 3.38 45.28
N VAL A 406 -8.54 4.48 45.52
CA VAL A 406 -7.94 5.75 45.96
C VAL A 406 -7.33 5.50 47.33
N SER A 407 -6.20 4.81 47.31
CA SER A 407 -5.33 4.73 48.46
C SER A 407 -4.49 6.01 48.43
N ASN A 408 -4.44 6.71 49.55
CA ASN A 408 -3.36 7.64 49.91
C ASN A 408 -2.01 6.89 50.04
N CYS A 409 -1.74 5.96 49.13
CA CYS A 409 -0.50 5.23 48.93
C CYS A 409 0.05 5.44 47.51
N ASN A 410 -0.61 6.23 46.65
CA ASN A 410 0.04 6.88 45.51
C ASN A 410 0.76 8.14 45.99
N ARG A 411 1.72 7.98 46.92
CA ARG A 411 2.79 8.97 46.98
C ARG A 411 3.77 8.51 45.90
N ASN A 412 3.96 9.28 44.84
CA ASN A 412 5.10 9.04 43.97
C ASN A 412 6.33 9.03 44.89
N PRO A 413 7.07 7.90 44.98
CA PRO A 413 8.24 7.87 45.82
C PRO A 413 9.20 8.95 45.32
N LEU A 414 9.77 9.71 46.25
CA LEU A 414 10.80 10.71 45.94
C LEU A 414 11.87 10.04 45.08
N GLU A 415 12.01 10.52 43.84
CA GLU A 415 12.90 9.95 42.84
C GLU A 415 14.14 10.83 42.70
N VAL A 416 15.30 10.18 42.65
CA VAL A 416 16.59 10.84 42.40
C VAL A 416 17.17 10.25 41.12
N SER A 417 17.26 11.08 40.09
CA SER A 417 17.90 10.74 38.82
C SER A 417 19.21 11.50 38.68
N LEU A 418 20.25 10.80 38.21
CA LEU A 418 21.58 11.35 38.01
C LEU A 418 21.91 11.24 36.52
N LEU A 419 21.97 12.38 35.84
CA LEU A 419 22.11 12.48 34.39
C LEU A 419 23.58 12.78 34.02
N PRO A 420 24.15 12.08 33.01
CA PRO A 420 25.47 12.38 32.46
C PRO A 420 25.51 13.75 31.77
N PRO A 421 26.70 14.26 31.40
CA PRO A 421 26.80 15.44 30.56
C PRO A 421 26.08 15.18 29.24
N SER A 422 25.36 16.18 28.74
CA SER A 422 24.79 16.07 27.41
C SER A 422 25.91 15.95 26.38
N LEU A 423 25.68 15.21 25.29
CA LEU A 423 26.69 15.08 24.24
C LEU A 423 26.97 16.43 23.54
N GLU A 424 25.99 17.33 23.52
CA GLU A 424 26.15 18.69 23.00
C GLU A 424 27.10 19.50 23.87
N ASP A 425 26.90 19.48 25.18
CA ASP A 425 27.80 20.10 26.15
C ASP A 425 29.22 19.52 26.00
N LEU A 426 29.32 18.19 26.01
CA LEU A 426 30.59 17.48 26.00
C LEU A 426 31.41 17.72 24.72
N TYR A 427 30.79 17.70 23.54
CA TYR A 427 31.51 17.75 22.26
C TYR A 427 31.55 19.14 21.62
N ILE A 428 30.53 19.98 21.85
CA ILE A 428 30.41 21.31 21.23
C ILE A 428 30.85 22.38 22.20
N ALA A 429 30.22 22.46 23.37
CA ALA A 429 30.52 23.50 24.35
C ALA A 429 31.76 23.21 25.21
N GLN A 430 32.35 22.02 25.08
CA GLN A 430 33.53 21.58 25.81
C GLN A 430 33.35 21.74 27.32
N ASN A 431 32.14 21.45 27.82
CA ASN A 431 31.77 21.49 29.22
C ASN A 431 31.22 20.13 29.67
N ALA A 432 31.59 19.71 30.88
CA ALA A 432 31.03 18.52 31.50
C ALA A 432 30.16 18.93 32.68
N THR A 433 28.84 18.78 32.54
CA THR A 433 27.87 19.12 33.58
C THR A 433 27.01 17.92 33.95
N MET A 434 27.10 17.51 35.21
CA MET A 434 26.31 16.42 35.78
C MET A 434 25.08 17.00 36.46
N THR A 435 23.91 16.40 36.23
CA THR A 435 22.66 16.90 36.79
C THR A 435 22.05 15.86 37.73
N CYS A 436 21.91 16.21 39.00
CA CYS A 436 21.16 15.45 39.99
C CYS A 436 19.77 16.07 40.13
N LEU A 437 18.76 15.38 39.60
CA LEU A 437 17.37 15.80 39.60
C LEU A 437 16.61 15.02 40.67
N VAL A 438 16.00 15.77 41.59
CA VAL A 438 15.15 15.25 42.66
C VAL A 438 13.70 15.64 42.35
N SER A 439 12.80 14.66 42.30
CA SER A 439 11.38 14.86 41.96
C SER A 439 10.46 14.14 42.95
N GLY A 440 9.21 14.60 43.07
CA GLY A 440 8.20 13.98 43.93
C GLY A 440 8.32 14.34 45.42
N MET A 441 8.91 15.49 45.76
CA MET A 441 9.01 15.95 47.16
C MET A 441 7.72 16.60 47.62
N GLU A 442 7.23 16.31 48.83
CA GLU A 442 6.02 16.97 49.35
C GLU A 442 6.30 18.40 49.83
N THR A 443 7.48 18.62 50.39
CA THR A 443 7.93 19.94 50.83
C THR A 443 9.37 20.19 50.40
N PRO A 444 9.78 21.44 50.14
CA PRO A 444 11.15 21.72 49.73
C PRO A 444 12.12 21.91 50.91
N GLY A 445 11.60 22.15 52.11
CA GLY A 445 12.38 22.72 53.23
C GLY A 445 13.41 21.79 53.88
N SER A 446 13.29 20.47 53.69
CA SER A 446 14.20 19.48 54.29
C SER A 446 15.22 18.90 53.31
N LEU A 447 15.31 19.46 52.09
CA LEU A 447 16.18 18.95 51.04
C LEU A 447 17.65 19.35 51.28
N GLU A 448 18.51 18.34 51.38
CA GLU A 448 19.96 18.50 51.38
C GLU A 448 20.55 17.66 50.25
N VAL A 449 21.21 18.33 49.29
CA VAL A 449 21.91 17.68 48.17
C VAL A 449 23.40 17.96 48.31
N SER A 450 24.21 16.91 48.31
CA SER A 450 25.67 17.00 48.41
C SER A 450 26.34 16.17 47.32
N TRP A 451 27.51 16.63 46.88
CA TRP A 451 28.30 15.95 45.85
C TRP A 451 29.64 15.51 46.43
N ASN A 452 30.14 14.39 45.94
CA ASN A 452 31.48 13.89 46.21
C ASN A 452 32.13 13.41 44.91
N ARG A 453 33.47 13.42 44.85
CA ARG A 453 34.24 12.82 43.76
C ARG A 453 35.26 11.82 44.32
N GLY A 454 35.59 10.78 43.56
CA GLY A 454 36.49 9.70 43.98
C GLY A 454 37.88 10.18 44.39
N SER A 455 38.45 11.13 43.65
CA SER A 455 39.79 11.73 43.92
C SER A 455 39.83 12.76 45.06
N GLY A 456 38.68 13.21 45.56
CA GLY A 456 38.57 14.25 46.58
C GLY A 456 38.96 15.67 46.11
N GLY A 457 38.47 16.71 46.78
CA GLY A 457 38.78 18.13 46.48
C GLY A 457 37.55 19.01 46.24
N PRO A 458 37.73 20.30 45.90
CA PRO A 458 36.62 21.25 45.77
C PRO A 458 35.76 20.94 44.53
N LEU A 459 34.45 21.15 44.65
CA LEU A 459 33.47 20.92 43.58
C LEU A 459 32.67 22.19 43.29
N ALA A 460 32.50 22.52 42.01
CA ALA A 460 31.68 23.65 41.56
C ALA A 460 30.21 23.21 41.43
N VAL A 461 29.46 23.32 42.52
CA VAL A 461 28.05 22.91 42.59
C VAL A 461 27.13 24.12 42.49
N VAL A 462 26.14 24.05 41.59
CA VAL A 462 25.07 25.03 41.42
C VAL A 462 23.74 24.35 41.71
N SER A 463 23.12 24.66 42.86
CA SER A 463 21.78 24.18 43.19
C SER A 463 20.74 25.24 42.85
N ARG A 464 19.71 24.85 42.12
CA ARG A 464 18.56 25.71 41.79
C ARG A 464 17.52 25.65 42.91
N GLU A 465 16.73 26.69 43.05
CA GLU A 465 15.60 26.71 44.00
C GLU A 465 14.56 25.63 43.63
N PRO A 466 13.94 24.96 44.61
CA PRO A 466 12.90 23.98 44.34
C PRO A 466 11.69 24.60 43.63
N VAL A 467 11.22 23.94 42.58
CA VAL A 467 10.10 24.39 41.75
C VAL A 467 8.89 23.50 42.01
N LEU A 468 7.74 24.12 42.25
CA LEU A 468 6.44 23.44 42.35
C LEU A 468 6.01 22.98 40.95
N GLN A 469 5.78 21.68 40.80
CA GLN A 469 5.34 21.05 39.57
C GLN A 469 3.81 21.04 39.45
N GLU A 470 3.29 20.84 38.24
CA GLU A 470 1.84 20.79 37.98
C GLU A 470 1.14 19.65 38.74
N ASP A 471 1.88 18.61 39.12
CA ASP A 471 1.42 17.48 39.94
C ASP A 471 1.30 17.79 41.45
N GLY A 472 1.61 19.02 41.86
CA GLY A 472 1.56 19.47 43.25
C GLY A 472 2.76 19.06 44.10
N THR A 473 3.78 18.41 43.53
CA THR A 473 5.04 18.07 44.20
C THR A 473 6.14 19.08 43.88
N TYR A 474 7.20 19.11 44.68
CA TYR A 474 8.38 19.91 44.43
C TYR A 474 9.46 19.09 43.72
N SER A 475 10.16 19.75 42.79
CA SER A 475 11.36 19.24 42.15
C SER A 475 12.54 20.17 42.43
N ALA A 476 13.74 19.62 42.50
CA ALA A 476 14.96 20.40 42.66
C ALA A 476 16.07 19.85 41.77
N THR A 477 16.94 20.74 41.30
CA THR A 477 18.04 20.39 40.41
C THR A 477 19.35 20.89 41.00
N SER A 478 20.29 19.97 41.22
CA SER A 478 21.68 20.30 41.56
C SER A 478 22.59 19.95 40.40
N ILE A 479 23.38 20.91 39.95
CA ILE A 479 24.25 20.82 38.78
C ILE A 479 25.70 20.86 39.27
N LEU A 480 26.46 19.81 38.97
CA LEU A 480 27.90 19.77 39.20
C LEU A 480 28.63 20.06 37.89
N ARG A 481 29.55 21.04 37.90
CA ARG A 481 30.42 21.36 36.77
C ARG A 481 31.81 20.78 37.02
N VAL A 482 32.34 20.05 36.04
CA VAL A 482 33.66 19.38 36.10
C VAL A 482 34.42 19.61 34.80
N CYS A 483 35.72 19.30 34.81
CA CYS A 483 36.50 19.34 33.57
C CYS A 483 36.13 18.17 32.66
N VAL A 484 36.23 18.35 31.34
CA VAL A 484 35.91 17.30 30.37
C VAL A 484 36.84 16.11 30.56
N GLU A 485 38.12 16.35 30.83
CA GLU A 485 39.16 15.34 31.05
C GLU A 485 38.83 14.45 32.25
N GLU A 486 38.39 15.03 33.37
CA GLU A 486 37.99 14.28 34.57
C GLU A 486 36.86 13.29 34.25
N TRP A 487 35.86 13.73 33.48
CA TRP A 487 34.78 12.85 33.01
C TRP A 487 35.30 11.79 32.05
N GLN A 488 36.16 12.15 31.09
CA GLN A 488 36.70 11.24 30.08
C GLN A 488 37.59 10.15 30.67
N ASP A 489 38.36 10.46 31.71
CA ASP A 489 39.22 9.53 32.44
C ASP A 489 38.42 8.52 33.29
N GLY A 490 37.11 8.75 33.45
CA GLY A 490 36.21 7.87 34.20
C GLY A 490 36.25 8.12 35.70
N GLU A 491 36.55 9.35 36.14
CA GLU A 491 36.37 9.80 37.52
C GLU A 491 34.93 9.53 37.99
N GLU A 492 34.80 9.18 39.26
CA GLU A 492 33.52 8.77 39.85
C GLU A 492 32.90 9.91 40.64
N PHE A 493 31.69 10.31 40.26
CA PHE A 493 30.94 11.40 40.89
C PHE A 493 29.69 10.88 41.59
N THR A 494 29.52 11.26 42.85
CA THR A 494 28.44 10.77 43.71
C THR A 494 27.55 11.93 44.14
N CYS A 495 26.25 11.86 43.81
CA CYS A 495 25.21 12.72 44.38
C CYS A 495 24.55 12.02 45.57
N THR A 496 24.48 12.68 46.72
CA THR A 496 23.81 12.21 47.93
C THR A 496 22.67 13.16 48.28
N VAL A 497 21.45 12.61 48.33
CA VAL A 497 20.22 13.35 48.61
C VAL A 497 19.63 12.89 49.95
N LYS A 498 19.37 13.84 50.84
CA LYS A 498 18.63 13.62 52.09
C LYS A 498 17.35 14.46 52.05
N HIS A 499 16.27 13.85 52.50
CA HIS A 499 14.96 14.49 52.60
C HIS A 499 14.13 13.77 53.67
N GLN A 500 13.20 14.46 54.32
CA GLN A 500 12.32 13.85 55.34
C GLN A 500 11.40 12.75 54.78
N ASP A 501 11.11 12.79 53.47
CA ASP A 501 10.24 11.82 52.79
C ASP A 501 10.93 10.46 52.52
N ILE A 502 12.25 10.36 52.79
CA ILE A 502 13.03 9.13 52.60
C ILE A 502 13.67 8.69 53.93
N PRO A 503 13.60 7.38 54.28
CA PRO A 503 14.10 6.89 55.57
C PRO A 503 15.63 6.91 55.67
N SER A 504 16.32 6.94 54.54
CA SER A 504 17.78 7.00 54.44
C SER A 504 18.19 7.84 53.24
N ALA A 505 19.41 8.39 53.29
CA ALA A 505 19.97 9.17 52.19
C ALA A 505 20.06 8.31 50.91
N ILE A 506 19.58 8.85 49.79
CA ILE A 506 19.72 8.21 48.48
C ILE A 506 21.06 8.64 47.90
N VAL A 507 21.89 7.65 47.55
CA VAL A 507 23.20 7.85 46.94
C VAL A 507 23.16 7.34 45.51
N LYS A 508 23.49 8.22 44.55
CA LYS A 508 23.62 7.89 43.13
C LYS A 508 25.02 8.22 42.68
N THR A 509 25.63 7.30 41.94
CA THR A 509 26.99 7.45 41.46
C THR A 509 27.04 7.26 39.95
N ILE A 510 27.90 8.04 39.30
CA ILE A 510 28.04 8.07 37.86
C ILE A 510 29.51 8.28 37.48
N ARG A 511 29.92 7.64 36.39
CA ARG A 511 31.25 7.75 35.78
C ARG A 511 31.11 7.46 34.30
N LYS A 512 32.08 7.88 33.49
CA LYS A 512 32.12 7.46 32.09
C LYS A 512 32.34 5.95 31.99
N SER A 513 31.54 5.28 31.16
CA SER A 513 31.74 3.87 30.84
C SER A 513 32.88 3.73 29.84
N HIS A 514 33.94 3.01 30.21
CA HIS A 514 35.07 2.71 29.32
C HIS A 514 34.73 1.51 28.44
N MET A 515 34.33 1.74 27.20
CA MET A 515 34.04 0.68 26.24
C MET A 515 35.31 0.19 25.52
N VAL A 516 35.47 -1.13 25.43
CA VAL A 516 36.69 -1.80 24.90
C VAL A 516 36.76 -1.79 23.37
N SER A 517 35.64 -1.57 22.68
CA SER A 517 35.55 -1.53 21.22
C SER A 517 34.67 -0.35 20.83
N LEU A 518 35.24 0.64 20.12
CA LEU A 518 34.52 1.80 19.57
C LEU A 518 34.48 1.70 18.05
N ARG A 519 33.36 2.11 17.45
CA ARG A 519 33.21 2.18 15.99
C ARG A 519 32.71 3.56 15.59
N ALA A 520 33.51 4.25 14.78
CA ALA A 520 33.20 5.57 14.24
C ALA A 520 32.02 5.51 13.25
N PRO A 521 31.07 6.46 13.30
CA PRO A 521 30.04 6.59 12.28
C PRO A 521 30.61 6.99 10.93
N SER A 522 30.11 6.34 9.89
CA SER A 522 30.21 6.82 8.52
C SER A 522 29.06 7.78 8.25
N VAL A 523 29.38 9.04 7.94
CA VAL A 523 28.39 10.12 7.77
C VAL A 523 28.23 10.48 6.29
N TYR A 524 27.00 10.40 5.80
CA TYR A 524 26.61 10.71 4.43
C TYR A 524 25.51 11.78 4.45
N VAL A 525 25.65 12.81 3.62
CA VAL A 525 24.64 13.84 3.44
C VAL A 525 24.12 13.76 2.00
N SER A 526 22.80 13.74 1.83
CA SER A 526 22.15 13.64 0.52
C SER A 526 21.35 14.91 0.21
N PRO A 527 21.39 15.40 -1.04
CA PRO A 527 20.66 16.59 -1.45
C PRO A 527 19.14 16.35 -1.49
N PRO A 528 18.32 17.43 -1.53
CA PRO A 528 16.87 17.32 -1.66
C PRO A 528 16.43 16.63 -2.95
N HIS A 529 15.30 15.91 -2.88
CA HIS A 529 14.74 15.25 -4.05
C HIS A 529 14.29 16.28 -5.10
N ALA A 530 14.48 15.96 -6.38
CA ALA A 530 14.18 16.89 -7.48
C ALA A 530 12.68 17.28 -7.52
N GLU A 531 11.80 16.38 -7.09
CA GLU A 531 10.35 16.63 -7.01
C GLU A 531 9.99 17.67 -5.93
N GLU A 532 10.64 17.65 -4.77
CA GLU A 532 10.42 18.66 -3.71
C GLU A 532 10.86 20.05 -4.18
N LEU A 533 12.01 20.11 -4.86
CA LEU A 533 12.52 21.36 -5.44
C LEU A 533 11.63 21.90 -6.58
N ALA A 534 10.87 21.03 -7.27
CA ALA A 534 9.94 21.43 -8.31
C ALA A 534 8.71 22.17 -7.73
N LEU A 535 8.32 21.85 -6.50
CA LEU A 535 7.22 22.51 -5.78
C LEU A 535 7.58 23.92 -5.29
N ARG A 536 8.88 24.26 -5.20
CA ARG A 536 9.41 25.60 -4.85
C ARG A 536 9.01 26.16 -3.49
N GLU A 537 8.54 25.32 -2.58
CA GLU A 537 8.15 25.71 -1.22
C GLU A 537 9.26 25.36 -0.22
N SER A 538 9.38 24.08 0.12
CA SER A 538 10.39 23.53 1.03
C SER A 538 11.08 22.32 0.39
N ALA A 539 12.27 22.00 0.88
CA ALA A 539 13.06 20.87 0.44
C ALA A 539 13.73 20.21 1.65
N THR A 540 14.00 18.91 1.56
CA THR A 540 14.55 18.13 2.67
C THR A 540 16.00 17.73 2.40
N ILE A 541 16.92 18.11 3.26
CA ILE A 541 18.29 17.58 3.26
C ILE A 541 18.37 16.43 4.25
N THR A 542 19.02 15.32 3.88
CA THR A 542 19.10 14.14 4.74
C THR A 542 20.53 13.83 5.13
N CYS A 543 20.74 13.45 6.39
CA CYS A 543 22.01 12.98 6.92
C CYS A 543 21.85 11.56 7.47
N LEU A 544 22.72 10.65 7.05
CA LEU A 544 22.81 9.28 7.54
C LEU A 544 24.15 9.10 8.24
N ALA A 545 24.13 8.81 9.53
CA ALA A 545 25.29 8.29 10.25
C ALA A 545 25.08 6.79 10.49
N SER A 546 25.98 5.93 10.01
CA SER A 546 25.84 4.47 10.08
C SER A 546 27.12 3.76 10.53
N GLY A 547 26.99 2.51 10.95
CA GLY A 547 28.12 1.67 11.37
C GLY A 547 28.80 2.09 12.66
N PHE A 548 28.10 2.79 13.56
CA PHE A 548 28.70 3.28 14.81
C PHE A 548 28.34 2.44 16.02
N TRP A 549 29.22 2.48 17.01
CA TRP A 549 29.06 1.89 18.33
C TRP A 549 29.91 2.65 19.36
N PRO A 550 29.36 3.05 20.51
CA PRO A 550 28.05 2.64 21.07
C PRO A 550 26.86 3.44 20.55
N ARG A 551 25.67 3.16 21.10
CA ARG A 551 24.38 3.73 20.68
C ARG A 551 24.31 5.25 20.78
N ASP A 552 24.95 5.86 21.76
CA ASP A 552 24.82 7.29 22.03
C ASP A 552 25.55 8.12 20.96
N ILE A 553 24.83 9.04 20.33
CA ILE A 553 25.31 9.87 19.22
C ILE A 553 24.59 11.23 19.21
N LEU A 554 25.33 12.29 18.91
CA LEU A 554 24.80 13.64 18.69
C LEU A 554 24.66 13.88 17.19
N VAL A 555 23.52 14.42 16.76
CA VAL A 555 23.33 14.88 15.37
C VAL A 555 22.62 16.22 15.37
N THR A 556 23.30 17.24 14.87
CA THR A 556 22.81 18.63 14.74
C THR A 556 23.11 19.17 13.34
N TRP A 557 22.60 20.36 13.02
CA TRP A 557 22.78 20.99 11.72
C TRP A 557 23.30 22.42 11.83
N THR A 558 24.04 22.83 10.81
CA THR A 558 24.41 24.24 10.60
C THR A 558 23.99 24.72 9.21
N GLN A 559 23.57 25.98 9.11
CA GLN A 559 23.30 26.69 7.86
C GLN A 559 24.27 27.87 7.79
N GLN A 560 25.12 27.93 6.75
CA GLN A 560 26.17 28.94 6.61
C GLN A 560 27.01 29.09 7.90
N ASP A 561 27.44 27.95 8.46
CA ASP A 561 28.23 27.85 9.70
C ASP A 561 27.53 28.36 10.97
N ARG A 562 26.21 28.60 10.92
CA ARG A 562 25.40 28.97 12.10
C ARG A 562 24.55 27.79 12.57
N PRO A 563 24.40 27.57 13.89
CA PRO A 563 23.54 26.52 14.42
C PRO A 563 22.10 26.67 13.91
N VAL A 564 21.56 25.58 13.39
CA VAL A 564 20.14 25.48 13.04
C VAL A 564 19.36 25.07 14.29
N PRO A 565 18.21 25.69 14.58
CA PRO A 565 17.43 25.36 15.75
C PRO A 565 16.72 24.00 15.60
N GLN A 566 16.50 23.30 16.72
CA GLN A 566 16.03 21.92 16.75
C GLN A 566 14.67 21.71 16.07
N GLU A 567 13.83 22.75 15.96
CA GLU A 567 12.49 22.68 15.33
C GLU A 567 12.57 22.51 13.81
N ALA A 568 13.70 22.85 13.20
CA ALA A 568 13.89 22.75 11.75
C ALA A 568 14.33 21.35 11.28
N TYR A 569 14.75 20.47 12.19
CA TYR A 569 15.19 19.11 11.84
C TYR A 569 14.66 18.03 12.76
N THR A 570 14.63 16.79 12.27
CA THR A 570 14.16 15.63 13.02
C THR A 570 15.17 14.49 12.94
N ASN A 571 15.62 14.02 14.10
CA ASN A 571 16.49 12.85 14.23
C ASN A 571 15.63 11.59 14.42
N ILE A 572 15.87 10.57 13.59
CA ILE A 572 15.15 9.30 13.54
C ILE A 572 16.15 8.17 13.82
N GLY A 573 16.10 7.61 15.02
CA GLY A 573 17.04 6.61 15.53
C GLY A 573 17.64 7.02 16.87
N PRO A 574 18.73 6.37 17.34
CA PRO A 574 19.52 5.31 16.70
C PRO A 574 18.81 3.94 16.62
N VAL A 575 18.86 3.30 15.45
CA VAL A 575 18.29 1.97 15.18
C VAL A 575 19.42 0.98 14.94
N ARG A 576 19.25 -0.28 15.39
CA ARG A 576 20.23 -1.34 15.18
C ARG A 576 20.29 -1.78 13.71
N GLU A 577 21.48 -1.97 13.15
CA GLU A 577 21.66 -2.49 11.79
C GLU A 577 21.27 -3.97 11.69
N VAL A 578 20.44 -4.32 10.70
CA VAL A 578 20.00 -5.71 10.47
C VAL A 578 21.17 -6.56 9.97
N GLY A 579 21.42 -7.69 10.62
CA GLY A 579 22.46 -8.64 10.21
C GLY A 579 23.88 -8.29 10.67
N LYS A 580 24.07 -7.23 11.47
CA LYS A 580 25.36 -6.93 12.14
C LYS A 580 25.14 -6.82 13.64
N GLU A 581 25.85 -7.63 14.41
CA GLU A 581 25.82 -7.51 15.87
C GLU A 581 26.46 -6.17 16.28
N GLU A 582 25.81 -5.47 17.22
CA GLU A 582 26.35 -4.26 17.88
C GLU A 582 26.62 -3.01 17.02
N LEU A 583 26.00 -2.84 15.85
CA LEU A 583 26.10 -1.57 15.09
C LEU A 583 24.77 -0.82 15.00
N TYR A 584 24.84 0.51 15.05
CA TYR A 584 23.70 1.40 14.95
C TYR A 584 23.81 2.35 13.75
N PHE A 585 22.65 2.83 13.30
CA PHE A 585 22.51 3.93 12.36
C PHE A 585 21.46 4.94 12.85
N ILE A 586 21.58 6.20 12.43
CA ILE A 586 20.62 7.27 12.68
C ILE A 586 20.45 8.11 11.41
N TYR A 587 19.22 8.53 11.16
CA TYR A 587 18.88 9.47 10.09
C TYR A 587 18.49 10.82 10.68
N SER A 588 18.91 11.92 10.07
CA SER A 588 18.40 13.26 10.37
C SER A 588 17.84 13.89 9.11
N LYS A 589 16.67 14.52 9.23
CA LYS A 589 15.99 15.23 8.15
C LYS A 589 15.93 16.71 8.50
N LEU A 590 16.55 17.56 7.69
CA LEU A 590 16.51 19.01 7.82
C LEU A 590 15.57 19.59 6.77
N ASN A 591 14.58 20.37 7.21
CA ASN A 591 13.69 21.10 6.32
C ASN A 591 14.30 22.46 6.00
N VAL A 592 14.48 22.77 4.71
CA VAL A 592 15.03 24.05 4.24
C VAL A 592 14.08 24.71 3.24
N LEU A 593 14.21 26.02 3.07
CA LEU A 593 13.46 26.73 2.03
C LEU A 593 14.06 26.47 0.65
N ALA A 594 13.22 26.17 -0.34
CA ALA A 594 13.68 25.90 -1.70
C ALA A 594 14.44 27.10 -2.29
N SER A 595 14.04 28.33 -1.94
CA SER A 595 14.72 29.56 -2.37
C SER A 595 16.15 29.68 -1.83
N GLU A 596 16.40 29.28 -0.59
CA GLU A 596 17.71 29.32 0.08
C GLU A 596 18.66 28.25 -0.48
N TRP A 597 18.14 27.04 -0.70
CA TRP A 597 18.88 26.01 -1.43
C TRP A 597 19.25 26.46 -2.85
N GLN A 598 18.31 27.09 -3.57
CA GLN A 598 18.56 27.56 -4.94
C GLN A 598 19.57 28.70 -5.02
N ARG A 599 19.67 29.53 -3.97
CA ARG A 599 20.66 30.58 -3.78
C ARG A 599 22.07 30.03 -3.61
N GLY A 600 22.20 28.77 -3.18
CA GLY A 600 23.48 28.10 -2.96
C GLY A 600 23.94 28.13 -1.51
N ASP A 601 23.02 28.27 -0.56
CA ASP A 601 23.34 28.17 0.86
C ASP A 601 23.95 26.79 1.18
N THR A 602 24.97 26.79 2.05
CA THR A 602 25.65 25.58 2.51
C THR A 602 25.03 25.10 3.81
N TYR A 603 24.73 23.80 3.88
CA TYR A 603 24.19 23.13 5.06
C TYR A 603 25.14 22.03 5.48
N ALA A 604 25.46 21.92 6.78
CA ALA A 604 26.31 20.84 7.27
C ALA A 604 25.65 20.04 8.39
N CYS A 605 25.68 18.72 8.26
CA CYS A 605 25.32 17.79 9.31
C CYS A 605 26.52 17.61 10.23
N VAL A 606 26.36 17.95 11.51
CA VAL A 606 27.38 17.82 12.55
C VAL A 606 27.04 16.60 13.39
N VAL A 607 27.94 15.63 13.43
CA VAL A 607 27.75 14.35 14.11
C VAL A 607 28.81 14.20 15.18
N GLY A 608 28.39 14.10 16.44
CA GLY A 608 29.26 13.86 17.60
C GLY A 608 29.17 12.42 18.08
N HIS A 609 30.30 11.72 18.19
CA HIS A 609 30.37 10.31 18.60
C HIS A 609 31.76 9.98 19.15
N GLU A 610 31.84 9.21 20.23
CA GLU A 610 33.11 8.90 20.89
C GLU A 610 34.06 8.00 20.07
N GLY A 611 33.53 7.28 19.08
CA GLY A 611 34.34 6.52 18.13
C GLY A 611 35.08 7.40 17.12
N LEU A 612 34.78 8.71 17.05
CA LEU A 612 35.45 9.63 16.13
C LEU A 612 36.78 10.13 16.72
N PRO A 613 37.85 10.26 15.92
CA PRO A 613 39.15 10.75 16.39
C PRO A 613 39.11 12.14 17.03
N MET A 614 38.22 13.01 16.57
CA MET A 614 38.01 14.37 17.09
C MET A 614 36.69 14.50 17.87
N THR A 615 36.05 13.39 18.25
CA THR A 615 34.70 13.30 18.86
C THR A 615 33.53 13.87 18.05
N PHE A 616 33.79 14.62 16.98
CA PHE A 616 32.78 15.05 16.00
C PHE A 616 33.31 15.05 14.56
N ILE A 617 32.38 15.02 13.62
CA ILE A 617 32.61 15.17 12.18
C ILE A 617 31.48 16.01 11.60
N HIS A 618 31.80 16.92 10.68
CA HIS A 618 30.77 17.63 9.93
C HIS A 618 30.86 17.30 8.44
N ARG A 619 29.72 17.16 7.78
CA ARG A 619 29.61 16.94 6.34
C ARG A 619 28.73 18.02 5.75
N SER A 620 29.33 18.86 4.90
CA SER A 620 28.66 19.95 4.23
C SER A 620 28.04 19.51 2.90
N MET A 621 26.96 20.18 2.52
CA MET A 621 26.25 20.02 1.26
C MET A 621 25.70 21.37 0.82
N ASP A 622 25.87 21.68 -0.46
CA ASP A 622 25.25 22.80 -1.15
C ASP A 622 24.75 22.34 -2.53
N LYS A 623 24.12 23.27 -3.24
CA LYS A 623 23.57 23.02 -4.58
C LYS A 623 24.62 22.53 -5.59
N SER A 624 25.87 22.96 -5.46
CA SER A 624 26.97 22.60 -6.35
C SER A 624 27.56 21.22 -6.03
N SER A 625 27.65 20.85 -4.74
CA SER A 625 28.09 19.53 -4.29
C SER A 625 27.03 18.43 -4.48
N GLY A 626 25.76 18.81 -4.67
CA GLY A 626 24.67 17.90 -5.06
C GLY A 626 24.74 17.42 -6.52
N LYS A 627 25.71 17.92 -7.32
CA LYS A 627 26.10 17.31 -8.61
C LYS A 627 27.21 16.29 -8.36
N PRO A 628 27.17 15.08 -8.97
CA PRO A 628 28.11 14.00 -8.65
C PRO A 628 29.50 14.30 -9.20
N THR A 629 30.29 15.14 -8.53
CA THR A 629 31.76 15.25 -8.61
C THR A 629 32.27 16.32 -7.64
N ALA A 630 33.00 15.89 -6.59
CA ALA A 630 34.24 16.51 -6.05
C ALA A 630 34.36 16.29 -4.53
N VAL A 631 35.41 15.59 -4.11
CA VAL A 631 35.88 15.50 -2.73
C VAL A 631 36.67 16.78 -2.43
N ASN A 632 36.29 17.53 -1.39
CA ASN A 632 37.09 18.64 -0.89
C ASN A 632 37.54 18.31 0.55
N VAL A 633 38.86 18.36 0.77
CA VAL A 633 39.52 18.15 2.06
C VAL A 633 39.89 19.52 2.60
N SER A 634 39.37 19.89 3.78
CA SER A 634 39.83 21.08 4.52
C SER A 634 40.56 20.66 5.80
N VAL A 635 41.65 21.38 6.06
CA VAL A 635 42.62 21.20 7.15
C VAL A 635 42.16 21.95 8.39
N ILE A 636 42.27 21.34 9.58
CA ILE A 636 41.98 21.99 10.87
C ILE A 636 43.28 22.58 11.44
N LEU A 637 43.25 23.87 11.77
CA LEU A 637 44.24 24.53 12.60
C LEU A 637 43.83 24.36 14.07
N SER A 638 44.73 23.82 14.90
CA SER A 638 44.60 23.83 16.36
C SER A 638 45.36 25.02 16.94
N ASP A 639 44.70 25.78 17.82
CA ASP A 639 45.22 26.13 19.15
C ASP A 639 44.34 27.21 19.79
N THR A 640 43.86 26.93 21.01
CA THR A 640 43.96 27.85 22.16
C THR A 640 43.75 27.05 23.44
N ASP A 641 44.80 26.96 24.26
CA ASP A 641 44.72 26.57 25.66
C ASP A 641 43.70 27.45 26.39
N VAL A 642 42.65 26.84 26.94
CA VAL A 642 41.79 27.47 27.94
C VAL A 642 42.18 26.89 29.29
N SER A 643 42.87 27.70 30.09
CA SER A 643 43.14 27.40 31.49
C SER A 643 41.84 27.50 32.31
N CYS A 644 41.40 26.37 32.86
CA CYS A 644 40.29 26.29 33.81
C CYS A 644 40.72 26.70 35.23
N TYR A 645 39.80 27.33 35.98
CA TYR A 645 39.98 27.80 37.37
C TYR A 645 39.57 26.77 38.41
#